data_AF-A0A6V8D5X9-F1
#
_entry.id   AF-A0A6V8D5X9-F1
#
_cell.length_a   1.000
_cell.length_b   1.000
_cell.length_c   1.000
_cell.angle_alpha   90.00
_cell.angle_beta   90.00
_cell.angle_gamma   90.00
#
_symmetry.space_group_name_H-M   'P 1'
#
loop_
_entity.id
_entity.type
_entity.pdbx_description
1 polymer ?
#
loop_
_entity_poly.entity_id
_entity_poly.type
_entity_poly.pdbx_seq_one_letter_code
_entity_poly.pdbx_strand_id
1 'polypeptide(L)'
;MRTSWLRSAACLLTVLMLASLLLPMAEPSARNAAEPSSVLEPLNPIQRIQAGASTANPMLVAGGTPAGAEFVESLEYAPGMYAFGGTWNTSNAQSLNFGGNTLAPTSPYGQEFYIAAVDSSGQYQYVKGANHNMQGNPGISVFSDIAVGMGGEVVVAGIYSGAIQFGSITIATGSTDGFVAMTDPSGQWLWAHSFQTVVNNTQEFSQIDHVTIDQMGDVIVTGVHQGETDFGGTSFNVSDQEVFVAKINGQQGILTWATSGGGVGGQLTGGVAVDSIGNIYVAGVTFTSMIFGGNSYAPSGTSDTFLVNLDSSGVVKWLTGMGTPNQDTQVTAVRMSQNDDLYLGGLYDGTLQGSGPSGAWSITANQGQQDAFVLKNPFNTLSAQTSWASTGGSSSTDTVRDLAINSMNEVFIVNVIDATFTGGSQSAVVAGNFDGMVAGLSATGSWDWMETTGSAAYEVLYSIAINESDIVTVGGGVGGGTMNKGPLSVTAANNWDAMLWSLDPSSKKDADVDGVPDYSDNCPNTSNPTQANTDGDMDGDACDSDDDNDGLTDNFPDLCPRGGQFNWTSSQDTSNPSASTDWDNDGCKDDSEDSDDDNDQIDDVDDNCQWTSYDPPRPTWVSDSSSDIDGDGCRDSDEDTDDDADGFDDVGDDCPTVSGTSLNGTQGCLDSDSDSWADDFDDCPNQAGDSTLGGKNACPDADGDGWADVDDAFDDDATQWADADSDGYGDNPQGTTPDDCPNQAGTSTVDRVGCFDADDDGYSDSDGFWSAEDGADAFGNDPTQWSDYDEDGFGDNWANDSWNDRNPSWPGAFNADVTSQDACPLQAGTSWQAGMIGCPDADGDGWYDAMDAFPQEPTQYADADGDGFGDNQSGSEPDACPQQAGTSTFDRFGCLDSDGDQRSDPDIDWMPTQGGDAFPSEPTQWADADLDGYGDNPTGVTPDDCPTVRDTSSIDRLGCADTDGDGFSDPDADWTIADGADACLNGRGNSSQDRIGCFDKDGDGYSNPSADWTVADGADAYVEDPTRWLKEADASSDGLSSGSTLVYGMGGLVLIGLLAGGAFFLRGRSGEDEEKAWAQPNAGGMPPMPSMSAQPAAVAMPNFAAQPVVQPAVQPMAQQMYSASIPQVVQPVAQVAQPAPVADPARDYYNGLLAQGYPAADALGYTQQYYPAFQG
;
A
#
# COMPACT_ATOMS: atom_id res chain seq x y z
N MET A 1 -77.07 27.48 1.21
CA MET A 1 -77.74 28.80 1.30
C MET A 1 -76.68 29.80 1.74
N ARG A 2 -75.97 30.40 0.78
CA ARG A 2 -76.17 31.78 0.30
C ARG A 2 -75.85 32.85 1.36
N THR A 3 -74.66 33.42 1.17
CA THR A 3 -74.24 34.82 1.40
C THR A 3 -74.37 35.42 2.80
N SER A 4 -73.22 35.73 3.40
CA SER A 4 -72.90 37.11 3.80
C SER A 4 -71.38 37.27 3.94
N TRP A 5 -70.76 37.57 2.80
CA TRP A 5 -69.36 37.94 2.63
C TRP A 5 -69.22 39.46 2.53
N LEU A 6 -67.97 39.92 2.71
CA LEU A 6 -67.37 41.18 2.27
C LEU A 6 -67.31 42.32 3.31
N ARG A 7 -66.16 42.37 4.00
CA ARG A 7 -65.17 43.48 4.04
C ARG A 7 -64.29 43.30 5.28
N SER A 8 -62.96 43.44 5.13
CA SER A 8 -61.92 43.56 6.19
C SER A 8 -61.07 42.32 6.47
N ALA A 9 -60.16 41.96 5.55
CA ALA A 9 -59.07 41.00 5.79
C ALA A 9 -57.76 41.50 5.16
N ALA A 10 -57.34 42.70 5.57
CA ALA A 10 -56.05 43.31 5.23
C ALA A 10 -55.62 44.24 6.39
N CYS A 11 -55.40 43.68 7.58
CA CYS A 11 -54.77 44.39 8.72
C CYS A 11 -54.47 43.48 9.94
N LEU A 12 -54.14 42.19 9.77
CA LEU A 12 -53.97 41.28 10.91
C LEU A 12 -52.86 40.23 10.73
N LEU A 13 -51.70 40.63 10.15
CA LEU A 13 -50.53 39.74 10.00
C LEU A 13 -49.20 40.37 10.46
N THR A 14 -49.24 41.40 11.31
CA THR A 14 -48.02 42.12 11.78
C THR A 14 -47.96 42.32 13.31
N VAL A 15 -48.73 41.55 14.11
CA VAL A 15 -48.75 41.69 15.59
C VAL A 15 -48.61 40.34 16.33
N LEU A 16 -48.12 39.28 15.67
CA LEU A 16 -48.03 37.94 16.28
C LEU A 16 -46.63 37.29 16.23
N MET A 17 -45.58 38.11 16.09
CA MET A 17 -44.16 37.68 16.17
C MET A 17 -43.32 38.57 17.11
N LEU A 18 -43.89 39.05 18.21
CA LEU A 18 -43.13 39.88 19.17
C LEU A 18 -43.68 39.80 20.61
N ALA A 19 -43.79 38.60 21.18
CA ALA A 19 -44.12 38.42 22.61
C ALA A 19 -43.81 37.00 23.16
N SER A 20 -42.57 36.53 23.04
CA SER A 20 -42.10 35.32 23.76
C SER A 20 -40.73 35.52 24.45
N LEU A 21 -40.26 36.75 24.59
CA LEU A 21 -39.07 37.12 25.36
C LEU A 21 -39.50 37.79 26.67
N LEU A 22 -38.96 37.32 27.82
CA LEU A 22 -39.11 37.72 29.25
C LEU A 22 -39.96 36.70 30.05
N LEU A 23 -39.53 35.88 31.05
CA LEU A 23 -38.42 35.74 32.04
C LEU A 23 -38.65 34.38 32.80
N PRO A 24 -37.85 33.91 33.79
CA PRO A 24 -36.40 33.91 34.00
C PRO A 24 -35.82 32.48 34.26
N MET A 25 -34.50 32.34 34.09
CA MET A 25 -33.71 31.18 34.53
C MET A 25 -33.15 31.41 35.95
N ALA A 26 -32.96 30.33 36.71
CA ALA A 26 -32.16 30.30 37.94
C ALA A 26 -31.01 29.30 37.74
N GLU A 27 -29.78 29.77 37.92
CA GLU A 27 -28.48 29.07 37.94
C GLU A 27 -28.29 28.23 39.23
N PRO A 28 -27.27 27.33 39.37
CA PRO A 28 -25.84 27.45 38.93
C PRO A 28 -25.24 26.15 38.33
N SER A 29 -24.02 26.01 37.80
CA SER A 29 -22.72 26.64 38.08
C SER A 29 -21.76 26.48 36.88
N ALA A 30 -20.83 27.42 36.71
CA ALA A 30 -19.83 27.50 35.64
C ALA A 30 -18.58 26.60 35.86
N ARG A 31 -17.91 26.21 34.76
CA ARG A 31 -16.44 26.27 34.59
C ARG A 31 -16.04 26.23 33.11
N ASN A 32 -15.42 27.35 32.70
CA ASN A 32 -14.47 27.68 31.63
C ASN A 32 -14.06 26.62 30.57
N ALA A 33 -14.17 27.01 29.30
CA ALA A 33 -13.07 27.07 28.32
C ALA A 33 -13.48 27.98 27.15
N ALA A 34 -12.52 28.69 26.57
CA ALA A 34 -12.74 29.77 25.61
C ALA A 34 -12.61 29.27 24.16
N GLU A 35 -13.57 29.62 23.30
CA GLU A 35 -13.51 29.45 21.84
C GLU A 35 -13.28 30.82 21.18
N PRO A 36 -12.32 30.99 20.26
CA PRO A 36 -12.36 32.08 19.30
C PRO A 36 -13.13 31.65 18.04
N SER A 37 -14.04 32.54 17.63
CA SER A 37 -14.83 32.52 16.40
C SER A 37 -14.05 32.09 15.14
N SER A 38 -14.53 31.03 14.46
CA SER A 38 -14.08 30.65 13.12
C SER A 38 -14.81 31.46 12.05
N VAL A 39 -13.99 32.15 11.24
CA VAL A 39 -14.35 32.73 9.96
C VAL A 39 -14.30 31.60 8.93
N LEU A 40 -15.32 31.48 8.08
CA LEU A 40 -15.34 30.54 6.97
C LEU A 40 -14.34 30.99 5.90
N GLU A 41 -13.22 30.29 5.79
CA GLU A 41 -12.32 30.31 4.62
C GLU A 41 -12.46 28.98 3.85
N PRO A 42 -12.26 28.97 2.51
CA PRO A 42 -12.29 27.75 1.72
C PRO A 42 -11.07 26.89 2.04
N LEU A 43 -11.29 25.67 2.55
CA LEU A 43 -10.24 24.75 2.96
C LEU A 43 -9.74 23.88 1.78
N ASN A 44 -8.43 23.64 1.81
CA ASN A 44 -7.58 22.86 0.91
C ASN A 44 -7.93 21.34 0.96
N PRO A 45 -7.81 20.53 -0.12
CA PRO A 45 -8.20 19.11 -0.13
C PRO A 45 -7.42 18.22 0.85
N ILE A 46 -6.21 18.62 1.26
CA ILE A 46 -5.34 17.81 2.12
C ILE A 46 -5.80 17.80 3.60
N GLN A 47 -6.69 18.70 4.03
CA GLN A 47 -7.28 18.64 5.37
C GLN A 47 -8.59 17.86 5.47
N ARG A 48 -9.05 17.20 4.38
CA ARG A 48 -10.20 16.27 4.44
C ARG A 48 -9.85 14.87 4.96
N ILE A 49 -8.57 14.56 5.18
CA ILE A 49 -8.16 13.25 5.72
C ILE A 49 -8.16 13.22 7.26
N GLN A 50 -8.20 14.35 7.97
CA GLN A 50 -8.18 14.38 9.44
C GLN A 50 -9.37 15.07 10.13
N ALA A 51 -10.46 15.35 9.40
CA ALA A 51 -11.71 15.86 10.00
C ALA A 51 -12.95 15.08 9.52
N GLY A 52 -12.79 13.76 9.44
CA GLY A 52 -13.86 12.78 9.17
C GLY A 52 -13.65 11.44 9.88
N ALA A 53 -12.45 11.18 10.42
CA ALA A 53 -12.18 10.09 11.35
C ALA A 53 -12.76 10.41 12.74
N SER A 54 -14.09 10.45 12.85
CA SER A 54 -14.76 10.13 14.11
C SER A 54 -15.51 8.84 13.88
N THR A 55 -14.97 7.76 14.44
CA THR A 55 -15.59 6.46 14.64
C THR A 55 -17.13 6.47 14.67
N ALA A 56 -17.70 5.48 13.98
CA ALA A 56 -18.90 4.75 14.39
C ALA A 56 -20.26 5.47 14.33
N ASN A 57 -20.97 5.25 13.23
CA ASN A 57 -22.21 4.49 13.36
C ASN A 57 -22.42 3.64 12.11
N PRO A 58 -21.99 2.36 12.10
CA PRO A 58 -22.53 1.43 11.12
C PRO A 58 -24.06 1.52 11.18
N MET A 59 -24.70 1.66 10.04
CA MET A 59 -26.14 1.67 9.92
C MET A 59 -26.57 0.24 9.67
N LEU A 60 -27.50 -0.27 10.49
CA LEU A 60 -28.23 -1.49 10.18
C LEU A 60 -29.69 -1.24 10.51
N VAL A 61 -30.49 -1.03 9.47
CA VAL A 61 -31.91 -0.70 9.59
C VAL A 61 -32.74 -1.59 8.69
N ALA A 62 -33.95 -1.90 9.14
CA ALA A 62 -34.90 -2.65 8.36
C ALA A 62 -36.29 -1.99 8.40
N GLY A 63 -37.12 -2.34 7.44
CA GLY A 63 -38.52 -1.94 7.39
C GLY A 63 -39.30 -2.80 6.41
N GLY A 64 -40.60 -2.86 6.63
CA GLY A 64 -41.43 -3.85 5.95
C GLY A 64 -42.83 -3.92 6.53
N THR A 65 -43.51 -5.01 6.19
CA THR A 65 -44.84 -5.35 6.69
C THR A 65 -44.78 -6.64 7.50
N PRO A 66 -45.67 -6.85 8.49
CA PRO A 66 -45.64 -8.07 9.31
C PRO A 66 -45.84 -9.39 8.56
N ALA A 67 -46.34 -9.37 7.32
CA ALA A 67 -46.66 -10.56 6.53
C ALA A 67 -46.29 -10.46 5.04
N GLY A 68 -45.50 -9.47 4.64
CA GLY A 68 -45.14 -9.21 3.26
C GLY A 68 -43.72 -9.66 2.92
N ALA A 69 -43.34 -9.41 1.67
CA ALA A 69 -42.02 -9.72 1.15
C ALA A 69 -41.51 -8.45 0.49
N GLU A 70 -40.70 -7.72 1.26
CA GLU A 70 -40.18 -6.42 0.90
C GLU A 70 -38.66 -6.48 0.77
N PHE A 71 -38.14 -5.82 -0.26
CA PHE A 71 -36.71 -5.76 -0.55
C PHE A 71 -36.34 -4.33 -0.92
N VAL A 72 -35.10 -3.94 -0.63
CA VAL A 72 -34.46 -2.83 -1.33
C VAL A 72 -33.92 -3.38 -2.64
N GLU A 73 -34.54 -2.99 -3.76
CA GLU A 73 -34.19 -3.47 -5.10
C GLU A 73 -33.14 -2.58 -5.77
N SER A 74 -33.20 -1.26 -5.53
CA SER A 74 -32.18 -0.29 -5.97
C SER A 74 -31.97 0.78 -4.88
N LEU A 75 -30.73 1.23 -4.74
CA LEU A 75 -30.23 2.12 -3.71
C LEU A 75 -29.25 3.12 -4.34
N GLU A 76 -29.45 4.41 -4.06
CA GLU A 76 -28.58 5.47 -4.56
C GLU A 76 -28.34 6.53 -3.48
N TYR A 77 -27.20 7.20 -3.56
CA TYR A 77 -26.78 8.21 -2.58
C TYR A 77 -26.84 9.62 -3.14
N ALA A 78 -27.30 10.56 -2.32
CA ALA A 78 -27.07 11.99 -2.48
C ALA A 78 -26.53 12.58 -1.16
N PRO A 79 -25.87 13.75 -1.20
CA PRO A 79 -25.26 14.34 -0.01
C PRO A 79 -26.19 14.34 1.21
N GLY A 80 -25.81 13.57 2.23
CA GLY A 80 -26.56 13.40 3.48
C GLY A 80 -27.78 12.46 3.48
N MET A 81 -28.12 11.78 2.37
CA MET A 81 -29.27 10.87 2.30
C MET A 81 -29.10 9.72 1.30
N TYR A 82 -29.52 8.52 1.71
CA TYR A 82 -29.70 7.36 0.84
C TYR A 82 -31.16 7.28 0.41
N ALA A 83 -31.42 7.26 -0.89
CA ALA A 83 -32.74 7.00 -1.46
C ALA A 83 -32.80 5.57 -1.97
N PHE A 84 -33.88 4.87 -1.68
CA PHE A 84 -34.02 3.48 -2.06
C PHE A 84 -35.47 3.14 -2.38
N GLY A 85 -35.68 2.06 -3.14
CA GLY A 85 -37.02 1.66 -3.55
C GLY A 85 -37.14 0.16 -3.76
N GLY A 86 -38.38 -0.26 -3.94
CA GLY A 86 -38.73 -1.65 -4.22
C GLY A 86 -40.22 -1.85 -4.39
N THR A 87 -40.62 -3.10 -4.59
CA THR A 87 -42.01 -3.50 -4.68
C THR A 87 -42.46 -4.14 -3.37
N TRP A 88 -43.67 -3.79 -2.89
CA TRP A 88 -44.24 -4.44 -1.70
C TRP A 88 -45.58 -5.12 -2.00
N ASN A 89 -45.89 -6.16 -1.22
CA ASN A 89 -47.09 -6.95 -1.41
C ASN A 89 -48.31 -6.34 -0.67
N THR A 90 -49.30 -5.86 -1.42
CA THR A 90 -50.49 -5.20 -0.85
C THR A 90 -51.67 -6.15 -0.58
N SER A 91 -51.54 -7.45 -0.86
CA SER A 91 -52.66 -8.41 -0.89
C SER A 91 -53.39 -8.56 0.45
N ASN A 92 -52.71 -8.29 1.55
CA ASN A 92 -53.26 -8.37 2.92
C ASN A 92 -53.69 -7.00 3.48
N ALA A 93 -53.67 -5.93 2.68
CA ALA A 93 -53.98 -4.56 3.07
C ALA A 93 -53.16 -4.05 4.28
N GLN A 94 -51.93 -4.54 4.43
CA GLN A 94 -51.02 -4.10 5.49
C GLN A 94 -50.26 -2.84 5.06
N SER A 95 -50.04 -1.94 6.02
CA SER A 95 -49.25 -0.74 5.80
C SER A 95 -47.75 -1.04 5.95
N LEU A 96 -46.96 -0.55 5.01
CA LEU A 96 -45.50 -0.61 4.99
C LEU A 96 -44.93 0.38 6.00
N ASN A 97 -44.00 -0.06 6.85
CA ASN A 97 -43.42 0.78 7.90
C ASN A 97 -41.90 0.81 7.83
N PHE A 98 -41.36 2.02 7.85
CA PHE A 98 -39.93 2.32 7.97
C PHE A 98 -39.74 3.29 9.13
N GLY A 99 -39.35 2.76 10.29
CA GLY A 99 -39.28 3.52 11.54
C GLY A 99 -40.63 4.16 11.90
N GLY A 100 -40.65 5.49 12.03
CA GLY A 100 -41.87 6.26 12.31
C GLY A 100 -42.74 6.57 11.08
N ASN A 101 -42.28 6.22 9.87
CA ASN A 101 -42.96 6.54 8.62
C ASN A 101 -43.78 5.34 8.13
N THR A 102 -45.02 5.59 7.70
CA THR A 102 -45.95 4.54 7.27
C THR A 102 -46.59 4.88 5.92
N LEU A 103 -46.70 3.86 5.05
CA LEU A 103 -47.38 3.94 3.76
C LEU A 103 -48.51 2.91 3.70
N ALA A 104 -49.72 3.36 3.41
CA ALA A 104 -50.90 2.50 3.31
C ALA A 104 -51.13 2.06 1.86
N PRO A 105 -51.52 0.79 1.65
CA PRO A 105 -51.81 0.29 0.31
C PRO A 105 -53.05 0.96 -0.26
N THR A 106 -53.03 1.28 -1.55
CA THR A 106 -54.13 1.99 -2.22
C THR A 106 -54.99 1.08 -3.10
N SER A 107 -54.39 0.03 -3.66
CA SER A 107 -54.99 -0.96 -4.55
C SER A 107 -55.31 -2.29 -3.85
N PRO A 108 -56.40 -2.98 -4.25
CA PRO A 108 -56.69 -4.35 -3.83
C PRO A 108 -55.94 -5.44 -4.62
N TYR A 109 -55.07 -5.09 -5.58
CA TYR A 109 -54.49 -6.04 -6.55
C TYR A 109 -53.06 -6.54 -6.23
N GLY A 110 -52.51 -6.22 -5.07
CA GLY A 110 -51.44 -7.02 -4.47
C GLY A 110 -50.01 -6.57 -4.72
N GLN A 111 -49.72 -5.60 -5.59
CA GLN A 111 -48.37 -5.06 -5.82
C GLN A 111 -48.39 -3.54 -6.01
N GLU A 112 -47.56 -2.83 -5.24
CA GLU A 112 -47.31 -1.39 -5.37
C GLU A 112 -45.82 -1.10 -5.14
N PHE A 113 -45.25 -0.13 -5.85
CA PHE A 113 -43.89 0.35 -5.60
C PHE A 113 -43.85 1.30 -4.39
N TYR A 114 -42.73 1.32 -3.67
CA TYR A 114 -42.35 2.39 -2.74
C TYR A 114 -41.01 3.01 -3.11
N ILE A 115 -40.83 4.24 -2.64
CA ILE A 115 -39.53 4.87 -2.43
C ILE A 115 -39.43 5.32 -0.97
N ALA A 116 -38.24 5.28 -0.42
CA ALA A 116 -37.95 5.74 0.92
C ALA A 116 -36.58 6.42 0.94
N ALA A 117 -36.35 7.24 1.97
CA ALA A 117 -35.07 7.87 2.22
C ALA A 117 -34.66 7.69 3.67
N VAL A 118 -33.37 7.47 3.88
CA VAL A 118 -32.74 7.34 5.20
C VAL A 118 -31.47 8.19 5.23
N ASP A 119 -31.17 8.81 6.36
CA ASP A 119 -29.87 9.48 6.54
C ASP A 119 -28.76 8.48 6.90
N SER A 120 -27.50 8.94 6.91
CA SER A 120 -26.34 8.11 7.27
C SER A 120 -26.36 7.58 8.71
N SER A 121 -27.26 8.08 9.57
CA SER A 121 -27.45 7.59 10.94
C SER A 121 -28.55 6.53 11.08
N GLY A 122 -29.19 6.15 9.98
CA GLY A 122 -30.31 5.19 9.98
C GLY A 122 -31.67 5.79 10.34
N GLN A 123 -31.82 7.12 10.38
CA GLN A 123 -33.14 7.73 10.59
C GLN A 123 -33.88 7.89 9.27
N TYR A 124 -35.04 7.24 9.18
CA TYR A 124 -35.91 7.34 8.00
C TYR A 124 -36.54 8.74 7.87
N GLN A 125 -36.31 9.38 6.73
CA GLN A 125 -36.83 10.71 6.40
C GLN A 125 -38.26 10.64 5.86
N TYR A 126 -38.53 9.72 4.94
CA TYR A 126 -39.87 9.48 4.39
C TYR A 126 -40.02 8.08 3.80
N VAL A 127 -41.28 7.67 3.62
CA VAL A 127 -41.68 6.61 2.68
C VAL A 127 -42.84 7.15 1.82
N LYS A 128 -42.79 6.92 0.52
CA LYS A 128 -43.75 7.41 -0.49
C LYS A 128 -44.04 6.36 -1.53
N GLY A 129 -45.21 6.49 -2.17
CA GLY A 129 -45.63 5.72 -3.31
C GLY A 129 -46.68 6.51 -4.09
N ALA A 130 -47.27 5.88 -5.10
CA ALA A 130 -48.39 6.45 -5.85
C ALA A 130 -49.75 5.92 -5.36
N ASN A 131 -50.82 6.60 -5.78
CA ASN A 131 -52.19 6.15 -5.58
C ASN A 131 -52.67 5.33 -6.79
N HIS A 132 -52.90 4.05 -6.58
CA HIS A 132 -53.29 3.05 -7.57
C HIS A 132 -54.80 2.78 -7.60
N ASN A 133 -55.62 3.59 -6.94
CA ASN A 133 -57.07 3.40 -6.89
C ASN A 133 -57.81 4.70 -7.19
N MET A 134 -57.75 5.06 -8.46
CA MET A 134 -58.39 6.26 -8.98
C MET A 134 -59.84 5.97 -9.34
N GLN A 135 -60.77 6.62 -8.62
CA GLN A 135 -62.22 6.57 -8.89
C GLN A 135 -62.83 5.14 -8.90
N GLY A 136 -62.21 4.20 -8.17
CA GLY A 136 -62.64 2.80 -8.14
C GLY A 136 -62.16 1.97 -9.34
N ASN A 137 -61.18 2.47 -10.11
CA ASN A 137 -60.42 1.71 -11.08
C ASN A 137 -59.03 1.35 -10.49
N PRO A 138 -58.90 0.21 -9.82
CA PRO A 138 -57.64 -0.22 -9.25
C PRO A 138 -56.58 -0.61 -10.29
N GLY A 139 -55.32 -0.29 -10.01
CA GLY A 139 -54.13 -0.65 -10.79
C GLY A 139 -53.06 -1.33 -9.94
N ILE A 140 -51.93 -1.67 -10.55
CA ILE A 140 -50.72 -2.19 -9.90
C ILE A 140 -49.50 -1.45 -10.43
N SER A 141 -48.42 -1.48 -9.65
CA SER A 141 -47.10 -1.02 -10.08
C SER A 141 -46.01 -1.92 -9.51
N VAL A 142 -44.91 -1.99 -10.24
CA VAL A 142 -43.70 -2.72 -9.90
C VAL A 142 -42.53 -1.74 -10.06
N PHE A 143 -41.65 -1.73 -9.08
CA PHE A 143 -40.42 -0.94 -9.10
C PHE A 143 -39.42 -1.54 -10.08
N SER A 144 -38.56 -0.72 -10.67
CA SER A 144 -37.45 -1.20 -11.49
C SER A 144 -36.13 -0.58 -11.05
N ASP A 145 -36.06 0.74 -10.96
CA ASP A 145 -34.82 1.43 -10.61
C ASP A 145 -35.05 2.84 -10.07
N ILE A 146 -34.03 3.39 -9.41
CA ILE A 146 -34.02 4.73 -8.83
C ILE A 146 -32.72 5.45 -9.21
N ALA A 147 -32.78 6.76 -9.38
CA ALA A 147 -31.59 7.60 -9.55
C ALA A 147 -31.77 8.88 -8.73
N VAL A 148 -30.67 9.44 -8.25
CA VAL A 148 -30.70 10.66 -7.44
C VAL A 148 -29.81 11.73 -8.06
N GLY A 149 -30.34 12.95 -8.16
CA GLY A 149 -29.60 14.11 -8.64
C GLY A 149 -28.76 14.74 -7.54
N MET A 150 -27.76 15.55 -7.91
CA MET A 150 -26.91 16.27 -6.95
C MET A 150 -27.70 17.20 -6.00
N GLY A 151 -28.89 17.64 -6.39
CA GLY A 151 -29.78 18.44 -5.53
C GLY A 151 -30.61 17.63 -4.54
N GLY A 152 -30.49 16.30 -4.54
CA GLY A 152 -31.27 15.35 -3.74
C GLY A 152 -32.62 14.98 -4.37
N GLU A 153 -32.90 15.39 -5.61
CA GLU A 153 -34.09 14.97 -6.34
C GLU A 153 -34.04 13.49 -6.65
N VAL A 154 -35.12 12.77 -6.38
CA VAL A 154 -35.18 11.31 -6.56
C VAL A 154 -36.07 10.99 -7.75
N VAL A 155 -35.51 10.31 -8.74
CA VAL A 155 -36.23 9.77 -9.90
C VAL A 155 -36.48 8.30 -9.67
N VAL A 156 -37.71 7.86 -9.91
CA VAL A 156 -38.12 6.46 -9.84
C VAL A 156 -38.70 6.02 -11.18
N ALA A 157 -38.31 4.82 -11.58
CA ALA A 157 -38.84 4.14 -12.75
C ALA A 157 -39.50 2.82 -12.37
N GLY A 158 -40.43 2.37 -13.21
CA GLY A 158 -41.07 1.08 -13.03
C GLY A 158 -42.12 0.79 -14.08
N ILE A 159 -42.91 -0.25 -13.83
CA ILE A 159 -44.00 -0.69 -14.71
C ILE A 159 -45.33 -0.50 -13.98
N TYR A 160 -46.38 -0.12 -14.70
CA TYR A 160 -47.72 -0.04 -14.13
C TYR A 160 -48.80 -0.61 -15.07
N SER A 161 -49.90 -1.03 -14.46
CA SER A 161 -51.11 -1.45 -15.18
C SER A 161 -52.34 -0.89 -14.48
N GLY A 162 -53.30 -0.37 -15.25
CA GLY A 162 -54.46 0.33 -14.72
C GLY A 162 -54.16 1.80 -14.40
N ALA A 163 -54.90 2.36 -13.43
CA ALA A 163 -54.80 3.79 -13.11
C ALA A 163 -53.83 4.05 -11.95
N ILE A 164 -53.01 5.10 -12.10
CA ILE A 164 -52.00 5.52 -11.11
C ILE A 164 -51.94 7.05 -11.02
N GLN A 165 -51.72 7.58 -9.82
CA GLN A 165 -51.64 9.01 -9.53
C GLN A 165 -50.51 9.34 -8.55
N PHE A 166 -49.63 10.26 -8.92
CA PHE A 166 -48.48 10.75 -8.16
C PHE A 166 -48.83 12.09 -7.50
N GLY A 167 -49.29 12.08 -6.26
CA GLY A 167 -49.79 13.29 -5.60
C GLY A 167 -50.98 13.88 -6.35
N SER A 168 -50.81 15.06 -6.98
CA SER A 168 -51.82 15.68 -7.85
C SER A 168 -51.67 15.35 -9.34
N ILE A 169 -50.59 14.67 -9.73
CA ILE A 169 -50.25 14.36 -11.13
C ILE A 169 -50.86 13.02 -11.51
N THR A 170 -51.60 12.97 -12.62
CA THR A 170 -52.23 11.74 -13.11
C THR A 170 -51.74 11.45 -14.52
N ILE A 171 -51.16 10.25 -14.71
CA ILE A 171 -50.78 9.72 -16.01
C ILE A 171 -51.90 8.83 -16.57
N ALA A 172 -51.91 8.56 -17.88
CA ALA A 172 -53.01 7.78 -18.45
C ALA A 172 -52.96 6.32 -18.00
N THR A 173 -54.10 5.62 -18.10
CA THR A 173 -54.17 4.22 -17.72
C THR A 173 -53.31 3.35 -18.64
N GLY A 174 -52.39 2.60 -18.08
CA GLY A 174 -51.48 1.73 -18.81
C GLY A 174 -51.96 0.29 -18.86
N SER A 175 -51.37 -0.49 -19.75
CA SER A 175 -51.65 -1.90 -20.02
C SER A 175 -50.38 -2.73 -19.94
N THR A 176 -49.64 -2.56 -18.85
CA THR A 176 -48.23 -2.97 -18.68
C THR A 176 -47.31 -2.03 -19.46
N ASP A 177 -47.24 -0.79 -18.97
CA ASP A 177 -46.44 0.28 -19.55
C ASP A 177 -45.44 0.81 -18.52
N GLY A 178 -44.31 1.32 -18.99
CA GLY A 178 -43.30 1.98 -18.17
C GLY A 178 -43.78 3.34 -17.65
N PHE A 179 -43.42 3.67 -16.41
CA PHE A 179 -43.54 5.02 -15.85
C PHE A 179 -42.19 5.53 -15.34
N VAL A 180 -42.03 6.85 -15.38
CA VAL A 180 -40.91 7.56 -14.76
C VAL A 180 -41.47 8.77 -14.03
N ALA A 181 -41.04 8.99 -12.79
CA ALA A 181 -41.50 10.10 -11.97
C ALA A 181 -40.37 10.66 -11.13
N MET A 182 -40.42 11.96 -10.85
CA MET A 182 -39.40 12.64 -10.05
C MET A 182 -40.04 13.27 -8.81
N THR A 183 -39.29 13.25 -7.72
CA THR A 183 -39.61 13.93 -6.46
C THR A 183 -38.55 14.94 -6.08
N ASP A 184 -38.95 15.93 -5.28
CA ASP A 184 -38.00 16.78 -4.55
C ASP A 184 -37.33 15.99 -3.40
N PRO A 185 -36.26 16.54 -2.76
CA PRO A 185 -35.56 15.85 -1.67
C PRO A 185 -36.43 15.53 -0.44
N SER A 186 -37.65 16.10 -0.35
CA SER A 186 -38.61 15.81 0.71
C SER A 186 -39.65 14.74 0.33
N GLY A 187 -39.51 14.14 -0.85
CA GLY A 187 -40.40 13.13 -1.40
C GLY A 187 -41.72 13.68 -1.93
N GLN A 188 -41.80 14.97 -2.34
CA GLN A 188 -42.97 15.50 -3.04
C GLN A 188 -42.83 15.31 -4.56
N TRP A 189 -43.86 14.77 -5.21
CA TRP A 189 -43.88 14.57 -6.66
C TRP A 189 -43.83 15.88 -7.45
N LEU A 190 -42.83 16.02 -8.32
CA LEU A 190 -42.64 17.17 -9.21
C LEU A 190 -43.32 16.96 -10.56
N TRP A 191 -43.06 15.81 -11.21
CA TRP A 191 -43.65 15.41 -12.48
C TRP A 191 -43.69 13.87 -12.59
N ALA A 192 -44.51 13.36 -13.50
CA ALA A 192 -44.59 11.93 -13.82
C ALA A 192 -45.04 11.71 -15.26
N HIS A 193 -44.42 10.75 -15.95
CA HIS A 193 -44.66 10.40 -17.34
C HIS A 193 -44.79 8.89 -17.51
N SER A 194 -45.41 8.48 -18.62
CA SER A 194 -45.63 7.08 -18.99
C SER A 194 -45.26 6.85 -20.45
N PHE A 195 -44.71 5.69 -20.77
CA PHE A 195 -44.44 5.27 -22.15
C PHE A 195 -45.54 4.34 -22.63
N GLN A 196 -46.54 4.89 -23.31
CA GLN A 196 -47.80 4.17 -23.52
C GLN A 196 -47.75 3.31 -24.77
N THR A 197 -48.14 2.05 -24.63
CA THR A 197 -48.24 1.12 -25.75
C THR A 197 -49.68 1.03 -26.24
N VAL A 198 -49.88 1.20 -27.56
CA VAL A 198 -51.18 1.03 -28.20
C VAL A 198 -51.49 -0.45 -28.32
N VAL A 199 -52.31 -0.96 -27.40
CA VAL A 199 -52.67 -2.39 -27.35
C VAL A 199 -53.58 -2.79 -28.52
N ASN A 200 -53.01 -3.48 -29.48
CA ASN A 200 -53.68 -4.19 -30.55
C ASN A 200 -53.80 -5.71 -30.25
N ASN A 201 -52.98 -6.26 -29.35
CA ASN A 201 -53.03 -7.64 -28.86
C ASN A 201 -52.44 -7.79 -27.43
N THR A 202 -52.46 -8.99 -26.82
CA THR A 202 -52.06 -9.19 -25.40
C THR A 202 -50.55 -9.30 -25.13
N GLN A 203 -49.68 -9.14 -26.12
CA GLN A 203 -48.22 -9.28 -25.99
C GLN A 203 -47.45 -7.96 -26.14
N GLU A 204 -48.14 -6.84 -26.34
CA GLU A 204 -47.51 -5.52 -26.51
C GLU A 204 -47.36 -4.84 -25.15
N PHE A 205 -46.19 -4.29 -24.87
CA PHE A 205 -45.84 -3.68 -23.58
C PHE A 205 -44.69 -2.68 -23.74
N SER A 206 -44.50 -1.84 -22.73
CA SER A 206 -43.27 -1.09 -22.52
C SER A 206 -42.82 -1.27 -21.08
N GLN A 207 -41.52 -1.36 -20.87
CA GLN A 207 -40.92 -1.56 -19.56
C GLN A 207 -39.68 -0.70 -19.47
N ILE A 208 -39.56 0.07 -18.38
CA ILE A 208 -38.33 0.79 -18.06
C ILE A 208 -37.60 -0.06 -17.03
N ASP A 209 -36.36 -0.41 -17.32
CA ASP A 209 -35.55 -1.29 -16.49
C ASP A 209 -34.55 -0.50 -15.64
N HIS A 210 -33.92 0.51 -16.23
CA HIS A 210 -32.89 1.31 -15.57
C HIS A 210 -33.05 2.80 -15.83
N VAL A 211 -32.63 3.62 -14.86
CA VAL A 211 -32.65 5.08 -14.92
C VAL A 211 -31.35 5.66 -14.39
N THR A 212 -30.88 6.73 -15.00
CA THR A 212 -29.74 7.50 -14.50
C THR A 212 -29.95 8.98 -14.79
N ILE A 213 -29.13 9.84 -14.20
CA ILE A 213 -29.22 11.29 -14.33
C ILE A 213 -27.87 11.80 -14.83
N ASP A 214 -27.88 12.64 -15.86
CA ASP A 214 -26.66 13.26 -16.35
C ASP A 214 -26.24 14.46 -15.48
N GLN A 215 -25.03 15.00 -15.71
CA GLN A 215 -24.53 16.15 -14.95
C GLN A 215 -25.38 17.42 -15.10
N MET A 216 -26.20 17.53 -16.14
CA MET A 216 -27.13 18.65 -16.36
C MET A 216 -28.44 18.48 -15.58
N GLY A 217 -28.64 17.32 -14.94
CA GLY A 217 -29.85 16.93 -14.24
C GLY A 217 -30.93 16.33 -15.14
N ASP A 218 -30.64 16.06 -16.42
CA ASP A 218 -31.58 15.40 -17.32
C ASP A 218 -31.62 13.88 -17.02
N VAL A 219 -32.81 13.31 -17.17
CA VAL A 219 -33.09 11.90 -16.83
C VAL A 219 -32.93 11.04 -18.06
N ILE A 220 -32.09 10.02 -17.97
CA ILE A 220 -31.87 9.01 -19.01
C ILE A 220 -32.56 7.73 -18.58
N VAL A 221 -33.42 7.19 -19.42
CA VAL A 221 -34.13 5.94 -19.16
C VAL A 221 -33.86 4.94 -20.27
N THR A 222 -33.68 3.69 -19.88
CA THR A 222 -33.55 2.57 -20.81
C THR A 222 -34.45 1.42 -20.38
N GLY A 223 -34.82 0.59 -21.34
CA GLY A 223 -35.62 -0.59 -21.11
C GLY A 223 -36.03 -1.24 -22.41
N VAL A 224 -37.10 -2.02 -22.37
CA VAL A 224 -37.56 -2.81 -23.51
C VAL A 224 -38.99 -2.47 -23.89
N HIS A 225 -39.32 -2.57 -25.17
CA HIS A 225 -40.69 -2.38 -25.64
C HIS A 225 -41.04 -3.33 -26.79
N GLN A 226 -42.34 -3.63 -26.90
CA GLN A 226 -42.91 -4.41 -27.98
C GLN A 226 -44.26 -3.82 -28.42
N GLY A 227 -44.43 -3.64 -29.74
CA GLY A 227 -45.62 -2.99 -30.31
C GLY A 227 -45.42 -1.49 -30.57
N GLU A 228 -46.52 -0.79 -30.84
CA GLU A 228 -46.53 0.65 -31.07
C GLU A 228 -46.51 1.40 -29.73
N THR A 229 -45.34 1.89 -29.32
CA THR A 229 -45.10 2.58 -28.04
C THR A 229 -44.82 4.07 -28.25
N ASP A 230 -45.51 4.93 -27.51
CA ASP A 230 -45.31 6.38 -27.47
C ASP A 230 -44.48 6.80 -26.24
N PHE A 231 -43.31 7.39 -26.49
CA PHE A 231 -42.36 7.84 -25.47
C PHE A 231 -42.60 9.30 -25.03
N GLY A 232 -43.70 9.93 -25.43
CA GLY A 232 -44.02 11.33 -25.10
C GLY A 232 -44.01 12.25 -26.32
N GLY A 233 -44.51 11.76 -27.45
CA GLY A 233 -44.58 12.47 -28.73
C GLY A 233 -43.75 11.83 -29.85
N THR A 234 -42.87 10.89 -29.50
CA THR A 234 -42.09 10.06 -30.42
C THR A 234 -42.54 8.62 -30.28
N SER A 235 -42.95 7.97 -31.37
CA SER A 235 -43.48 6.60 -31.32
C SER A 235 -42.69 5.65 -32.21
N PHE A 236 -42.44 4.46 -31.69
CA PHE A 236 -41.80 3.34 -32.41
C PHE A 236 -42.75 2.15 -32.44
N ASN A 237 -42.75 1.39 -33.53
CA ASN A 237 -43.58 0.19 -33.68
C ASN A 237 -42.72 -0.98 -34.10
N VAL A 238 -42.54 -1.93 -33.17
CA VAL A 238 -41.62 -3.05 -33.29
C VAL A 238 -42.37 -4.37 -33.11
N SER A 239 -41.99 -5.41 -33.87
CA SER A 239 -42.66 -6.72 -33.81
C SER A 239 -42.12 -7.61 -32.70
N ASP A 240 -40.82 -7.51 -32.46
CA ASP A 240 -40.07 -8.24 -31.45
C ASP A 240 -39.68 -7.25 -30.33
N GLN A 241 -39.28 -7.78 -29.17
CA GLN A 241 -38.87 -6.97 -28.03
C GLN A 241 -37.52 -6.29 -28.31
N GLU A 242 -37.52 -4.97 -28.45
CA GLU A 242 -36.34 -4.14 -28.72
C GLU A 242 -35.98 -3.26 -27.51
N VAL A 243 -34.71 -2.85 -27.42
CA VAL A 243 -34.22 -1.92 -26.40
C VAL A 243 -34.45 -0.49 -26.85
N PHE A 244 -34.94 0.36 -25.95
CA PHE A 244 -35.04 1.80 -26.19
C PHE A 244 -34.18 2.58 -25.22
N VAL A 245 -33.76 3.78 -25.63
CA VAL A 245 -33.12 4.78 -24.80
C VAL A 245 -33.85 6.09 -25.01
N ALA A 246 -34.21 6.77 -23.92
CA ALA A 246 -34.85 8.08 -23.98
C ALA A 246 -34.23 9.06 -22.99
N LYS A 247 -34.13 10.32 -23.41
CA LYS A 247 -33.68 11.45 -22.59
C LYS A 247 -34.85 12.37 -22.30
N ILE A 248 -35.04 12.70 -21.03
CA ILE A 248 -36.11 13.54 -20.51
C ILE A 248 -35.48 14.73 -19.79
N ASN A 249 -35.98 15.94 -20.05
CA ASN A 249 -35.50 17.11 -19.33
C ASN A 249 -35.86 17.03 -17.84
N GLY A 250 -34.86 17.08 -16.95
CA GLY A 250 -35.08 16.85 -15.52
C GLY A 250 -35.96 17.89 -14.83
N GLN A 251 -35.92 19.14 -15.29
CA GLN A 251 -36.69 20.23 -14.68
C GLN A 251 -38.17 20.21 -15.11
N GLN A 252 -38.44 19.87 -16.37
CA GLN A 252 -39.77 19.98 -16.97
C GLN A 252 -40.47 18.63 -17.16
N GLY A 253 -39.76 17.52 -17.08
CA GLY A 253 -40.27 16.18 -17.41
C GLY A 253 -40.56 15.97 -18.91
N ILE A 254 -40.09 16.85 -19.78
CA ILE A 254 -40.42 16.79 -21.22
C ILE A 254 -39.42 15.89 -21.94
N LEU A 255 -39.92 14.98 -22.80
CA LEU A 255 -39.07 14.17 -23.67
C LEU A 255 -38.24 15.06 -24.59
N THR A 256 -36.92 14.87 -24.58
CA THR A 256 -35.99 15.52 -25.50
C THR A 256 -35.86 14.69 -26.78
N TRP A 257 -35.54 13.40 -26.64
CA TRP A 257 -35.45 12.46 -27.74
C TRP A 257 -35.63 11.02 -27.23
N ALA A 258 -35.96 10.10 -28.13
CA ALA A 258 -36.00 8.66 -27.88
C ALA A 258 -35.45 7.92 -29.11
N THR A 259 -34.77 6.80 -28.89
CA THR A 259 -34.27 5.91 -29.94
C THR A 259 -34.52 4.45 -29.56
N SER A 260 -34.74 3.59 -30.56
CA SER A 260 -34.90 2.13 -30.40
C SER A 260 -33.87 1.38 -31.23
N GLY A 261 -33.46 0.21 -30.75
CA GLY A 261 -32.64 -0.73 -31.49
C GLY A 261 -32.78 -2.16 -30.97
N GLY A 262 -32.67 -3.12 -31.88
CA GLY A 262 -32.88 -4.52 -31.60
C GLY A 262 -32.78 -5.41 -32.83
N GLY A 263 -33.40 -6.58 -32.79
CA GLY A 263 -33.32 -7.58 -33.85
C GLY A 263 -34.42 -8.64 -33.79
N VAL A 264 -34.24 -9.73 -34.54
CA VAL A 264 -35.17 -10.87 -34.49
C VAL A 264 -34.93 -11.64 -33.21
N GLY A 265 -35.92 -11.75 -32.32
CA GLY A 265 -35.75 -12.30 -30.97
C GLY A 265 -35.62 -11.19 -29.92
N GLY A 266 -35.76 -11.54 -28.64
CA GLY A 266 -35.76 -10.54 -27.56
C GLY A 266 -34.36 -10.04 -27.20
N GLN A 267 -34.28 -8.82 -26.69
CA GLN A 267 -33.10 -8.25 -26.03
C GLN A 267 -33.46 -7.86 -24.60
N LEU A 268 -32.49 -7.89 -23.70
CA LEU A 268 -32.62 -7.43 -22.32
C LEU A 268 -31.67 -6.26 -22.09
N THR A 269 -31.97 -5.42 -21.11
CA THR A 269 -31.06 -4.39 -20.62
C THR A 269 -30.40 -4.87 -19.32
N GLY A 270 -29.17 -4.41 -19.05
CA GLY A 270 -28.43 -4.73 -17.83
C GLY A 270 -27.86 -3.50 -17.12
N GLY A 271 -28.00 -2.30 -17.70
CA GLY A 271 -27.64 -1.05 -17.03
C GLY A 271 -27.45 0.11 -18.00
N VAL A 272 -27.43 1.32 -17.43
CA VAL A 272 -27.10 2.55 -18.14
C VAL A 272 -26.15 3.40 -17.29
N ALA A 273 -25.14 3.98 -17.94
CA ALA A 273 -24.22 4.94 -17.33
C ALA A 273 -24.00 6.12 -18.28
N VAL A 274 -23.60 7.27 -17.72
CA VAL A 274 -23.36 8.51 -18.49
C VAL A 274 -22.00 9.04 -18.10
N ASP A 275 -21.19 9.43 -19.08
CA ASP A 275 -19.89 10.06 -18.85
C ASP A 275 -20.00 11.56 -18.55
N SER A 276 -18.90 12.15 -18.12
CA SER A 276 -18.83 13.56 -17.76
C SER A 276 -19.18 14.53 -18.90
N ILE A 277 -19.03 14.08 -20.16
CA ILE A 277 -19.34 14.86 -21.37
C ILE A 277 -20.81 14.64 -21.81
N GLY A 278 -21.50 13.67 -21.21
CA GLY A 278 -22.90 13.35 -21.46
C GLY A 278 -23.13 12.27 -22.53
N ASN A 279 -22.12 11.50 -22.92
CA ASN A 279 -22.35 10.28 -23.69
C ASN A 279 -22.96 9.20 -22.80
N ILE A 280 -23.83 8.41 -23.39
CA ILE A 280 -24.68 7.43 -22.72
C ILE A 280 -24.23 6.04 -23.15
N TYR A 281 -23.95 5.20 -22.16
CA TYR A 281 -23.52 3.82 -22.32
C TYR A 281 -24.64 2.91 -21.83
N VAL A 282 -25.22 2.13 -22.74
CA VAL A 282 -26.25 1.15 -22.38
C VAL A 282 -25.70 -0.23 -22.65
N ALA A 283 -25.66 -1.06 -21.61
CA ALA A 283 -25.30 -2.46 -21.75
C ALA A 283 -26.53 -3.34 -21.59
N GLY A 284 -26.50 -4.50 -22.21
CA GLY A 284 -27.58 -5.46 -22.13
C GLY A 284 -27.20 -6.81 -22.72
N VAL A 285 -28.20 -7.68 -22.83
CA VAL A 285 -28.02 -9.05 -23.32
C VAL A 285 -28.76 -9.23 -24.63
N THR A 286 -28.09 -9.85 -25.60
CA THR A 286 -28.71 -10.26 -26.86
C THR A 286 -28.54 -11.75 -27.09
N PHE A 287 -29.60 -12.38 -27.61
CA PHE A 287 -29.62 -13.81 -27.97
C PHE A 287 -29.45 -14.03 -29.49
N THR A 288 -29.52 -12.94 -30.26
CA THR A 288 -29.49 -12.95 -31.73
C THR A 288 -28.79 -11.70 -32.25
N SER A 289 -28.58 -11.62 -33.57
CA SER A 289 -28.01 -10.42 -34.16
C SER A 289 -28.93 -9.21 -33.99
N MET A 290 -28.38 -8.09 -33.54
CA MET A 290 -29.11 -6.85 -33.30
C MET A 290 -28.54 -5.69 -34.11
N ILE A 291 -29.38 -4.69 -34.37
CA ILE A 291 -29.04 -3.45 -35.06
C ILE A 291 -29.52 -2.29 -34.20
N PHE A 292 -28.63 -1.34 -33.92
CA PHE A 292 -28.96 -0.12 -33.21
C PHE A 292 -28.51 1.09 -34.03
N GLY A 293 -29.46 1.90 -34.48
CA GLY A 293 -29.22 2.96 -35.46
C GLY A 293 -28.75 2.39 -36.80
N GLY A 294 -27.44 2.47 -37.07
CA GLY A 294 -26.79 1.89 -38.27
C GLY A 294 -25.73 0.84 -37.97
N ASN A 295 -25.45 0.56 -36.69
CA ASN A 295 -24.42 -0.38 -36.26
C ASN A 295 -25.06 -1.74 -35.96
N SER A 296 -24.33 -2.83 -36.22
CA SER A 296 -24.83 -4.20 -36.02
C SER A 296 -23.86 -5.03 -35.20
N TYR A 297 -24.39 -5.85 -34.30
CA TYR A 297 -23.63 -6.83 -33.53
C TYR A 297 -24.22 -8.23 -33.73
N ALA A 298 -23.35 -9.24 -33.82
CA ALA A 298 -23.74 -10.64 -33.97
C ALA A 298 -23.14 -11.45 -32.82
N PRO A 299 -23.97 -12.10 -31.99
CA PRO A 299 -23.49 -12.86 -30.84
C PRO A 299 -22.74 -14.12 -31.25
N SER A 300 -21.75 -14.49 -30.44
CA SER A 300 -20.88 -15.67 -30.47
C SER A 300 -21.46 -16.81 -29.62
N GLY A 301 -22.10 -16.48 -28.51
CA GLY A 301 -22.66 -17.36 -27.51
C GLY A 301 -24.14 -17.69 -27.68
N THR A 302 -24.69 -18.38 -26.66
CA THR A 302 -26.14 -18.54 -26.49
C THR A 302 -26.79 -17.24 -26.01
N SER A 303 -26.04 -16.45 -25.24
CA SER A 303 -26.33 -15.07 -24.90
C SER A 303 -25.02 -14.28 -24.79
N ASP A 304 -24.99 -13.09 -25.39
CA ASP A 304 -23.83 -12.20 -25.34
C ASP A 304 -24.21 -10.86 -24.73
N THR A 305 -23.24 -10.24 -24.09
CA THR A 305 -23.35 -8.87 -23.61
C THR A 305 -23.05 -7.91 -24.76
N PHE A 306 -23.96 -6.97 -25.01
CA PHE A 306 -23.73 -5.86 -25.93
C PHE A 306 -23.53 -4.56 -25.14
N LEU A 307 -22.82 -3.61 -25.74
CA LEU A 307 -22.64 -2.25 -25.26
C LEU A 307 -22.85 -1.27 -26.41
N VAL A 308 -23.75 -0.31 -26.23
CA VAL A 308 -24.00 0.77 -27.17
C VAL A 308 -23.61 2.11 -26.54
N ASN A 309 -22.90 2.93 -27.31
CA ASN A 309 -22.59 4.32 -26.95
C ASN A 309 -23.43 5.27 -27.81
N LEU A 310 -24.10 6.22 -27.17
CA LEU A 310 -24.83 7.31 -27.79
C LEU A 310 -24.26 8.63 -27.30
N ASP A 311 -24.22 9.66 -28.14
CA ASP A 311 -23.98 11.01 -27.61
C ASP A 311 -25.20 11.58 -26.89
N SER A 312 -25.01 12.72 -26.23
CA SER A 312 -26.06 13.44 -25.49
C SER A 312 -27.29 13.83 -26.33
N SER A 313 -27.17 13.80 -27.66
CA SER A 313 -28.26 14.08 -28.61
C SER A 313 -29.02 12.82 -29.06
N GLY A 314 -28.62 11.64 -28.59
CA GLY A 314 -29.24 10.35 -28.90
C GLY A 314 -28.73 9.73 -30.20
N VAL A 315 -27.63 10.21 -30.76
CA VAL A 315 -27.01 9.62 -31.94
C VAL A 315 -26.07 8.49 -31.53
N VAL A 316 -26.33 7.30 -32.05
CA VAL A 316 -25.51 6.10 -31.79
C VAL A 316 -24.13 6.27 -32.43
N LYS A 317 -23.08 6.25 -31.61
CA LYS A 317 -21.68 6.31 -32.07
C LYS A 317 -21.21 4.93 -32.54
N TRP A 318 -21.36 3.93 -31.70
CA TRP A 318 -20.93 2.56 -31.98
C TRP A 318 -21.75 1.54 -31.19
N LEU A 319 -21.68 0.29 -31.64
CA LEU A 319 -22.27 -0.89 -30.98
C LEU A 319 -21.21 -2.00 -30.99
N THR A 320 -20.88 -2.51 -29.82
CA THR A 320 -19.92 -3.61 -29.63
C THR A 320 -20.49 -4.64 -28.64
N GLY A 321 -19.78 -5.73 -28.39
CA GLY A 321 -20.19 -6.73 -27.42
C GLY A 321 -19.15 -7.82 -27.21
N MET A 322 -19.43 -8.69 -26.24
CA MET A 322 -18.55 -9.72 -25.72
C MET A 322 -19.38 -10.98 -25.37
N GLY A 323 -18.84 -12.14 -25.70
CA GLY A 323 -19.51 -13.39 -25.43
C GLY A 323 -18.65 -14.62 -25.69
N THR A 324 -18.97 -15.67 -24.95
CA THR A 324 -18.27 -16.96 -24.98
C THR A 324 -18.92 -17.92 -25.98
N PRO A 325 -18.17 -18.57 -26.89
CA PRO A 325 -18.75 -19.40 -27.93
C PRO A 325 -19.67 -20.53 -27.43
N ASN A 326 -20.95 -20.49 -27.84
CA ASN A 326 -22.03 -21.41 -27.40
C ASN A 326 -22.32 -21.43 -25.88
N GLN A 327 -21.91 -20.39 -25.15
CA GLN A 327 -22.11 -20.25 -23.70
C GLN A 327 -22.75 -18.90 -23.39
N ASP A 328 -23.08 -18.67 -22.13
CA ASP A 328 -23.77 -17.46 -21.68
C ASP A 328 -22.78 -16.42 -21.14
N THR A 329 -22.97 -15.16 -21.52
CA THR A 329 -22.28 -13.99 -20.96
C THR A 329 -23.29 -12.86 -20.78
N GLN A 330 -23.63 -12.54 -19.54
CA GLN A 330 -24.70 -11.61 -19.22
C GLN A 330 -24.24 -10.52 -18.25
N VAL A 331 -24.34 -9.27 -18.69
CA VAL A 331 -24.14 -8.09 -17.86
C VAL A 331 -25.40 -7.79 -17.05
N THR A 332 -25.21 -7.42 -15.80
CA THR A 332 -26.26 -7.09 -14.83
C THR A 332 -26.02 -5.74 -14.16
N ALA A 333 -24.79 -5.22 -14.21
CA ALA A 333 -24.44 -3.93 -13.66
C ALA A 333 -23.49 -3.17 -14.61
N VAL A 334 -23.75 -1.88 -14.76
CA VAL A 334 -22.91 -0.93 -15.50
C VAL A 334 -22.76 0.30 -14.61
N ARG A 335 -21.52 0.74 -14.37
CA ARG A 335 -21.24 2.02 -13.71
C ARG A 335 -20.05 2.71 -14.36
N MET A 336 -19.97 4.01 -14.11
CA MET A 336 -18.88 4.85 -14.55
C MET A 336 -18.24 5.53 -13.33
N SER A 337 -16.91 5.58 -13.28
CA SER A 337 -16.22 6.33 -12.23
C SER A 337 -16.26 7.84 -12.51
N GLN A 338 -15.80 8.63 -11.54
CA GLN A 338 -15.63 10.08 -11.74
C GLN A 338 -14.60 10.43 -12.83
N ASN A 339 -13.71 9.48 -13.17
CA ASN A 339 -12.69 9.61 -14.19
C ASN A 339 -13.14 9.05 -15.56
N ASP A 340 -14.44 8.81 -15.75
CA ASP A 340 -15.04 8.23 -16.95
C ASP A 340 -14.55 6.80 -17.30
N ASP A 341 -14.04 6.05 -16.31
CA ASP A 341 -13.75 4.63 -16.48
C ASP A 341 -15.05 3.82 -16.42
N LEU A 342 -15.26 2.93 -17.40
CA LEU A 342 -16.44 2.07 -17.48
C LEU A 342 -16.22 0.73 -16.76
N TYR A 343 -17.13 0.38 -15.86
CA TYR A 343 -17.14 -0.87 -15.13
C TYR A 343 -18.36 -1.71 -15.47
N LEU A 344 -18.14 -2.99 -15.78
CA LEU A 344 -19.19 -3.97 -16.06
C LEU A 344 -19.13 -5.10 -15.03
N GLY A 345 -20.28 -5.44 -14.46
CA GLY A 345 -20.46 -6.61 -13.60
C GLY A 345 -21.49 -7.57 -14.19
N GLY A 346 -21.25 -8.87 -14.05
CA GLY A 346 -22.14 -9.86 -14.62
C GLY A 346 -21.80 -11.30 -14.25
N LEU A 347 -22.33 -12.22 -15.05
CA LEU A 347 -22.06 -13.65 -15.01
C LEU A 347 -21.61 -14.18 -16.37
N TYR A 348 -20.79 -15.22 -16.38
CA TYR A 348 -20.34 -15.86 -17.61
C TYR A 348 -19.99 -17.35 -17.41
N ASP A 349 -19.91 -18.10 -18.51
CA ASP A 349 -19.40 -19.47 -18.56
C ASP A 349 -18.26 -19.58 -19.59
N GLY A 350 -17.30 -20.47 -19.34
CA GLY A 350 -16.14 -20.71 -20.20
C GLY A 350 -15.07 -19.63 -20.13
N THR A 351 -14.38 -19.41 -21.25
CA THR A 351 -13.29 -18.43 -21.34
C THR A 351 -13.76 -17.19 -22.09
N LEU A 352 -13.81 -16.07 -21.38
CA LEU A 352 -14.20 -14.77 -21.88
C LEU A 352 -12.95 -13.93 -22.14
N GLN A 353 -12.88 -13.34 -23.33
CA GLN A 353 -11.72 -12.60 -23.80
C GLN A 353 -12.16 -11.29 -24.44
N GLY A 354 -11.32 -10.27 -24.30
CA GLY A 354 -11.53 -8.99 -24.97
C GLY A 354 -10.22 -8.24 -25.16
N SER A 355 -10.35 -6.98 -25.57
CA SER A 355 -9.21 -6.09 -25.76
C SER A 355 -9.65 -4.71 -25.28
N GLY A 356 -9.02 -4.28 -24.18
CA GLY A 356 -9.15 -2.95 -23.61
C GLY A 356 -7.89 -2.12 -23.84
N PRO A 357 -7.89 -0.84 -23.43
CA PRO A 357 -6.77 0.07 -23.62
C PRO A 357 -5.39 -0.44 -23.15
N SER A 358 -5.32 -1.25 -22.09
CA SER A 358 -4.06 -1.85 -21.60
C SER A 358 -3.64 -3.14 -22.34
N GLY A 359 -4.39 -3.56 -23.35
CA GLY A 359 -4.13 -4.76 -24.14
C GLY A 359 -5.23 -5.82 -24.04
N ALA A 360 -4.89 -7.03 -24.49
CA ALA A 360 -5.81 -8.16 -24.46
C ALA A 360 -5.90 -8.74 -23.04
N TRP A 361 -7.12 -9.04 -22.60
CA TRP A 361 -7.41 -9.67 -21.32
C TRP A 361 -8.20 -10.96 -21.52
N SER A 362 -8.10 -11.89 -20.57
CA SER A 362 -8.78 -13.18 -20.61
C SER A 362 -9.07 -13.67 -19.19
N ILE A 363 -10.32 -14.05 -18.94
CA ILE A 363 -10.76 -14.70 -17.70
C ILE A 363 -11.46 -16.03 -18.02
N THR A 364 -11.42 -16.98 -17.09
CA THR A 364 -12.05 -18.30 -17.29
C THR A 364 -12.86 -18.69 -16.06
N ALA A 365 -14.13 -19.02 -16.27
CA ALA A 365 -15.00 -19.56 -15.25
C ALA A 365 -14.54 -20.99 -14.92
N ASN A 366 -14.15 -21.22 -13.67
CA ASN A 366 -13.56 -22.48 -13.22
C ASN A 366 -14.08 -22.97 -11.85
N GLN A 367 -14.96 -22.22 -11.18
CA GLN A 367 -15.43 -22.55 -9.83
C GLN A 367 -16.78 -23.29 -9.81
N GLY A 368 -17.59 -23.20 -10.87
CA GLY A 368 -18.91 -23.82 -10.88
C GLY A 368 -19.60 -23.83 -12.25
N GLN A 369 -20.89 -23.45 -12.27
CA GLN A 369 -21.65 -23.32 -13.52
C GLN A 369 -21.30 -22.02 -14.23
N GLN A 370 -21.75 -20.90 -13.66
CA GLN A 370 -21.55 -19.56 -14.18
C GLN A 370 -20.89 -18.77 -13.07
N ASP A 371 -19.72 -18.21 -13.36
CA ASP A 371 -18.95 -17.44 -12.39
C ASP A 371 -19.22 -15.94 -12.59
N ALA A 372 -18.98 -15.15 -11.56
CA ALA A 372 -19.11 -13.69 -11.62
C ALA A 372 -17.89 -13.07 -12.29
N PHE A 373 -18.12 -12.02 -13.10
CA PHE A 373 -17.05 -11.19 -13.64
C PHE A 373 -17.19 -9.73 -13.21
N VAL A 374 -16.05 -9.06 -13.10
CA VAL A 374 -15.94 -7.60 -12.98
C VAL A 374 -14.89 -7.15 -14.01
N LEU A 375 -15.26 -6.21 -14.88
CA LEU A 375 -14.39 -5.72 -15.95
C LEU A 375 -14.27 -4.21 -15.88
N LYS A 376 -13.04 -3.70 -16.01
CA LYS A 376 -12.74 -2.29 -16.21
C LYS A 376 -12.33 -2.05 -17.66
N ASN A 377 -13.01 -1.11 -18.32
CA ASN A 377 -12.77 -0.70 -19.70
C ASN A 377 -12.53 -1.87 -20.68
N PRO A 378 -13.47 -2.82 -20.81
CA PRO A 378 -13.24 -4.07 -21.54
C PRO A 378 -13.05 -3.92 -23.06
N PHE A 379 -13.28 -2.73 -23.62
CA PHE A 379 -13.26 -2.46 -25.06
C PHE A 379 -12.29 -1.32 -25.42
N ASN A 380 -11.52 -1.50 -26.50
CA ASN A 380 -10.64 -0.49 -27.12
C ASN A 380 -11.34 0.76 -27.65
N THR A 381 -12.66 0.85 -27.56
CA THR A 381 -13.47 1.98 -28.06
C THR A 381 -13.67 3.08 -27.02
N LEU A 382 -13.08 2.93 -25.84
CA LEU A 382 -13.14 3.88 -24.73
C LEU A 382 -11.83 4.66 -24.65
N SER A 383 -11.89 5.94 -24.27
CA SER A 383 -10.74 6.85 -24.14
C SER A 383 -9.89 6.62 -22.89
N ALA A 384 -10.15 5.55 -22.14
CA ALA A 384 -9.52 5.27 -20.87
C ALA A 384 -8.08 4.77 -21.00
N GLN A 385 -7.26 4.98 -19.97
CA GLN A 385 -5.84 4.64 -19.95
C GLN A 385 -5.58 3.19 -19.49
N THR A 386 -6.44 2.63 -18.63
CA THR A 386 -6.24 1.30 -18.03
C THR A 386 -7.42 0.36 -18.20
N SER A 387 -7.16 -0.95 -18.31
CA SER A 387 -8.18 -2.00 -18.37
C SER A 387 -7.72 -3.28 -17.69
N TRP A 388 -8.64 -3.94 -16.99
CA TRP A 388 -8.41 -5.23 -16.36
C TRP A 388 -9.71 -6.04 -16.29
N ALA A 389 -9.56 -7.34 -16.01
CA ALA A 389 -10.66 -8.28 -15.92
C ALA A 389 -10.45 -9.23 -14.74
N SER A 390 -11.45 -9.33 -13.87
CA SER A 390 -11.42 -10.15 -12.67
C SER A 390 -12.62 -11.08 -12.61
N THR A 391 -12.40 -12.26 -12.04
CA THR A 391 -13.41 -13.32 -11.91
C THR A 391 -13.40 -13.87 -10.50
N GLY A 392 -14.57 -14.31 -10.05
CA GLY A 392 -14.75 -15.02 -8.79
C GLY A 392 -16.03 -15.86 -8.85
N GLY A 393 -16.09 -16.94 -8.09
CA GLY A 393 -17.22 -17.85 -8.16
C GLY A 393 -17.22 -18.90 -7.07
N SER A 394 -18.29 -19.67 -7.06
CA SER A 394 -18.57 -20.80 -6.20
C SER A 394 -19.00 -22.00 -7.04
N SER A 395 -19.35 -23.11 -6.39
CA SER A 395 -19.88 -24.29 -7.10
C SER A 395 -21.28 -24.11 -7.74
N SER A 396 -21.92 -22.96 -7.54
CA SER A 396 -23.27 -22.67 -8.05
C SER A 396 -23.24 -21.66 -9.20
N THR A 397 -24.28 -20.82 -9.31
CA THR A 397 -24.35 -19.74 -10.28
C THR A 397 -24.16 -18.44 -9.54
N ASP A 398 -23.09 -17.74 -9.85
CA ASP A 398 -22.70 -16.49 -9.22
C ASP A 398 -22.86 -15.34 -10.19
N THR A 399 -23.34 -14.20 -9.68
CA THR A 399 -23.62 -13.03 -10.50
C THR A 399 -23.42 -11.77 -9.69
N VAL A 400 -22.64 -10.84 -10.22
CA VAL A 400 -22.55 -9.49 -9.64
C VAL A 400 -23.91 -8.83 -9.79
N ARG A 401 -24.61 -8.56 -8.68
CA ARG A 401 -25.95 -7.93 -8.73
C ARG A 401 -25.85 -6.46 -9.04
N ASP A 402 -24.93 -5.78 -8.38
CA ASP A 402 -24.66 -4.37 -8.53
C ASP A 402 -23.21 -4.09 -8.10
N LEU A 403 -22.69 -2.94 -8.52
CA LEU A 403 -21.34 -2.51 -8.17
C LEU A 403 -21.28 -1.01 -7.96
N ALA A 404 -20.34 -0.55 -7.14
CA ALA A 404 -20.07 0.87 -6.90
C ALA A 404 -18.55 1.10 -6.83
N ILE A 405 -18.14 2.33 -7.14
CA ILE A 405 -16.73 2.73 -7.19
C ILE A 405 -16.54 3.93 -6.26
N ASN A 406 -15.54 3.87 -5.37
CA ASN A 406 -15.24 4.95 -4.44
C ASN A 406 -14.31 6.01 -5.05
N SER A 407 -13.95 7.02 -4.25
CA SER A 407 -13.05 8.10 -4.69
C SER A 407 -11.63 7.63 -5.06
N MET A 408 -11.20 6.47 -4.55
CA MET A 408 -9.89 5.86 -4.79
C MET A 408 -9.88 4.87 -5.98
N ASN A 409 -11.00 4.74 -6.71
CA ASN A 409 -11.21 3.77 -7.80
C ASN A 409 -11.22 2.29 -7.36
N GLU A 410 -11.41 2.01 -6.07
CA GLU A 410 -11.71 0.67 -5.58
C GLU A 410 -13.14 0.29 -5.97
N VAL A 411 -13.35 -0.98 -6.29
CA VAL A 411 -14.63 -1.50 -6.78
C VAL A 411 -15.27 -2.37 -5.72
N PHE A 412 -16.51 -2.07 -5.37
CA PHE A 412 -17.29 -2.85 -4.42
C PHE A 412 -18.42 -3.53 -5.16
N ILE A 413 -18.60 -4.82 -4.90
CA ILE A 413 -19.66 -5.62 -5.52
C ILE A 413 -20.58 -6.22 -4.47
N VAL A 414 -21.82 -6.46 -4.87
CA VAL A 414 -22.76 -7.27 -4.10
C VAL A 414 -23.18 -8.53 -4.86
N ASN A 415 -23.31 -9.64 -4.12
CA ASN A 415 -23.76 -10.92 -4.65
C ASN A 415 -24.64 -11.64 -3.60
N VAL A 416 -25.35 -12.68 -4.03
CA VAL A 416 -26.04 -13.64 -3.17
C VAL A 416 -25.40 -14.99 -3.37
N ILE A 417 -24.88 -15.57 -2.29
CA ILE A 417 -24.10 -16.80 -2.32
C ILE A 417 -24.80 -17.92 -1.55
N ASP A 418 -24.70 -19.14 -2.06
CA ASP A 418 -25.27 -20.37 -1.46
C ASP A 418 -24.24 -21.48 -1.23
N ALA A 419 -23.02 -21.24 -1.69
CA ALA A 419 -21.83 -22.02 -1.52
C ALA A 419 -20.65 -21.07 -1.28
N THR A 420 -19.50 -21.60 -0.85
CA THR A 420 -18.30 -20.80 -0.65
C THR A 420 -17.88 -20.11 -1.95
N PHE A 421 -17.89 -18.78 -1.94
CA PHE A 421 -17.43 -17.95 -3.05
C PHE A 421 -15.93 -17.68 -2.89
N THR A 422 -15.18 -17.75 -3.99
CA THR A 422 -13.74 -17.54 -4.01
C THR A 422 -13.34 -16.58 -5.12
N GLY A 423 -12.38 -15.72 -4.83
CA GLY A 423 -11.81 -14.75 -5.76
C GLY A 423 -10.40 -14.39 -5.32
N GLY A 424 -9.38 -14.70 -6.13
CA GLY A 424 -7.99 -14.58 -5.70
C GLY A 424 -7.67 -15.48 -4.50
N SER A 425 -7.00 -14.94 -3.49
CA SER A 425 -6.74 -15.57 -2.19
C SER A 425 -7.92 -15.47 -1.21
N GLN A 426 -8.92 -14.65 -1.53
CA GLN A 426 -10.04 -14.34 -0.64
C GLN A 426 -11.20 -15.32 -0.81
N SER A 427 -11.90 -15.60 0.29
CA SER A 427 -13.07 -16.48 0.28
C SER A 427 -14.17 -16.00 1.22
N ALA A 428 -15.42 -16.18 0.78
CA ALA A 428 -16.61 -15.87 1.54
C ALA A 428 -17.39 -17.16 1.82
N VAL A 429 -17.51 -17.51 3.11
CA VAL A 429 -18.19 -18.73 3.54
C VAL A 429 -19.60 -18.41 4.00
N VAL A 430 -20.55 -19.21 3.52
CA VAL A 430 -21.97 -19.12 3.85
C VAL A 430 -22.25 -19.64 5.25
N ALA A 431 -23.03 -18.91 6.04
CA ALA A 431 -23.33 -19.17 7.45
C ALA A 431 -24.76 -19.67 7.68
N GLY A 432 -25.26 -20.58 6.84
CA GLY A 432 -26.57 -21.21 7.04
C GLY A 432 -27.32 -21.47 5.75
N ASN A 433 -28.25 -20.57 5.41
CA ASN A 433 -29.00 -20.60 4.14
C ASN A 433 -28.26 -19.74 3.10
N PHE A 434 -28.96 -19.09 2.17
CA PHE A 434 -28.36 -18.14 1.23
C PHE A 434 -28.00 -16.84 1.97
N ASP A 435 -26.77 -16.38 1.79
CA ASP A 435 -26.23 -15.16 2.41
C ASP A 435 -25.96 -14.08 1.35
N GLY A 436 -26.08 -12.82 1.76
CA GLY A 436 -25.56 -11.70 1.01
C GLY A 436 -24.05 -11.58 1.16
N MET A 437 -23.33 -11.29 0.08
CA MET A 437 -21.90 -11.01 0.10
C MET A 437 -21.63 -9.60 -0.41
N VAL A 438 -20.75 -8.89 0.28
CA VAL A 438 -20.08 -7.68 -0.20
C VAL A 438 -18.60 -7.99 -0.37
N ALA A 439 -17.99 -7.57 -1.45
CA ALA A 439 -16.55 -7.75 -1.67
C ALA A 439 -15.92 -6.46 -2.20
N GLY A 440 -14.70 -6.19 -1.74
CA GLY A 440 -13.86 -5.09 -2.21
C GLY A 440 -12.78 -5.60 -3.14
N LEU A 441 -12.62 -4.91 -4.28
CA LEU A 441 -11.53 -5.10 -5.21
C LEU A 441 -10.71 -3.82 -5.29
N SER A 442 -9.39 -3.97 -5.39
CA SER A 442 -8.48 -2.84 -5.57
C SER A 442 -8.70 -2.14 -6.91
N ALA A 443 -8.11 -0.95 -7.07
CA ALA A 443 -8.14 -0.22 -8.34
C ALA A 443 -7.52 -1.00 -9.52
N THR A 444 -6.67 -1.99 -9.23
CA THR A 444 -6.04 -2.88 -10.22
C THR A 444 -6.83 -4.17 -10.49
N GLY A 445 -7.94 -4.40 -9.77
CA GLY A 445 -8.82 -5.55 -9.94
C GLY A 445 -8.45 -6.77 -9.09
N SER A 446 -7.51 -6.65 -8.16
CA SER A 446 -7.22 -7.71 -7.17
C SER A 446 -8.35 -7.79 -6.15
N TRP A 447 -8.62 -9.00 -5.63
CA TRP A 447 -9.62 -9.19 -4.57
C TRP A 447 -8.97 -8.89 -3.21
N ASP A 448 -9.46 -7.88 -2.50
CA ASP A 448 -8.85 -7.42 -1.24
C ASP A 448 -9.51 -8.08 -0.04
N TRP A 449 -10.84 -7.99 0.05
CA TRP A 449 -11.61 -8.56 1.16
C TRP A 449 -13.01 -8.99 0.71
N MET A 450 -13.62 -9.90 1.48
CA MET A 450 -15.00 -10.33 1.30
C MET A 450 -15.71 -10.45 2.64
N GLU A 451 -16.91 -9.88 2.75
CA GLU A 451 -17.73 -9.96 3.95
C GLU A 451 -19.13 -10.50 3.62
N THR A 452 -19.55 -11.54 4.34
CA THR A 452 -20.92 -12.06 4.25
C THR A 452 -21.83 -11.41 5.29
N THR A 453 -23.13 -11.49 5.08
CA THR A 453 -24.12 -11.14 6.10
C THR A 453 -23.99 -12.02 7.36
N GLY A 454 -23.46 -13.25 7.19
CA GLY A 454 -22.90 -14.07 8.28
C GLY A 454 -23.93 -14.59 9.27
N SER A 455 -25.19 -14.72 8.85
CA SER A 455 -26.31 -15.02 9.74
C SER A 455 -27.04 -16.30 9.32
N ALA A 456 -27.74 -16.93 10.26
CA ALA A 456 -28.53 -18.13 9.97
C ALA A 456 -29.89 -17.82 9.29
N ALA A 457 -30.23 -16.54 9.15
CA ALA A 457 -31.43 -16.11 8.47
C ALA A 457 -31.24 -16.18 6.94
N TYR A 458 -32.25 -15.76 6.17
CA TYR A 458 -32.16 -15.67 4.72
C TYR A 458 -31.84 -14.23 4.35
N GLU A 459 -30.72 -14.02 3.68
CA GLU A 459 -30.24 -12.70 3.32
C GLU A 459 -29.99 -12.59 1.84
N VAL A 460 -30.41 -11.47 1.25
CA VAL A 460 -30.08 -11.13 -0.13
C VAL A 460 -29.62 -9.69 -0.20
N LEU A 461 -28.67 -9.41 -1.08
CA LEU A 461 -28.21 -8.06 -1.44
C LEU A 461 -28.49 -7.84 -2.91
N TYR A 462 -29.07 -6.68 -3.24
CA TYR A 462 -29.43 -6.33 -4.62
C TYR A 462 -28.70 -5.10 -5.13
N SER A 463 -28.44 -4.11 -4.27
CA SER A 463 -27.86 -2.84 -4.71
C SER A 463 -26.88 -2.28 -3.68
N ILE A 464 -25.98 -1.42 -4.15
CA ILE A 464 -24.88 -0.85 -3.37
C ILE A 464 -24.69 0.63 -3.74
N ALA A 465 -24.45 1.47 -2.73
CA ALA A 465 -24.15 2.89 -2.91
C ALA A 465 -23.06 3.34 -1.93
N ILE A 466 -22.30 4.36 -2.32
CA ILE A 466 -21.17 4.90 -1.54
C ILE A 466 -21.45 6.36 -1.24
N ASN A 467 -21.16 6.79 -0.01
CA ASN A 467 -21.31 8.20 0.36
C ASN A 467 -20.03 9.02 0.15
N GLU A 468 -20.12 10.31 0.43
CA GLU A 468 -19.02 11.28 0.36
C GLU A 468 -17.83 11.02 1.32
N SER A 469 -17.94 10.04 2.21
CA SER A 469 -16.88 9.59 3.13
C SER A 469 -16.41 8.17 2.80
N ASP A 470 -16.68 7.69 1.58
CA ASP A 470 -16.32 6.35 1.08
C ASP A 470 -16.90 5.18 1.89
N ILE A 471 -17.95 5.42 2.69
CA ILE A 471 -18.69 4.36 3.40
C ILE A 471 -19.62 3.66 2.43
N VAL A 472 -19.46 2.34 2.35
CA VAL A 472 -20.29 1.45 1.52
C VAL A 472 -21.59 1.14 2.24
N THR A 473 -22.72 1.33 1.56
CA THR A 473 -24.05 0.92 2.05
C THR A 473 -24.69 -0.01 1.04
N VAL A 474 -25.19 -1.13 1.52
CA VAL A 474 -25.85 -2.15 0.71
C VAL A 474 -27.33 -2.26 1.07
N GLY A 475 -28.14 -2.47 0.05
CA GLY A 475 -29.59 -2.67 0.13
C GLY A 475 -29.97 -4.09 -0.26
N GLY A 476 -30.92 -4.66 0.48
CA GLY A 476 -31.51 -5.93 0.10
C GLY A 476 -32.67 -6.35 1.00
N GLY A 477 -32.68 -7.61 1.41
CA GLY A 477 -33.72 -8.14 2.30
C GLY A 477 -33.19 -9.17 3.29
N VAL A 478 -33.82 -9.20 4.46
CA VAL A 478 -33.59 -10.18 5.54
C VAL A 478 -34.88 -10.94 5.84
N GLY A 479 -34.79 -12.26 5.98
CA GLY A 479 -35.96 -13.12 6.09
C GLY A 479 -35.79 -14.27 7.07
N GLY A 480 -36.85 -14.57 7.84
CA GLY A 480 -36.90 -15.82 8.61
C GLY A 480 -35.96 -15.91 9.82
N GLY A 481 -35.41 -14.80 10.32
CA GLY A 481 -34.57 -14.80 11.52
C GLY A 481 -34.02 -13.42 11.89
N THR A 482 -32.83 -13.40 12.49
CA THR A 482 -32.16 -12.16 12.95
C THR A 482 -30.75 -12.08 12.37
N MET A 483 -30.46 -10.97 11.71
CA MET A 483 -29.11 -10.59 11.30
C MET A 483 -28.48 -9.75 12.39
N ASN A 484 -27.20 -10.01 12.69
CA ASN A 484 -26.41 -9.23 13.64
C ASN A 484 -25.13 -8.71 12.95
N LYS A 485 -24.81 -7.44 13.18
CA LYS A 485 -23.54 -6.82 12.78
C LYS A 485 -22.99 -6.02 13.97
N GLY A 486 -22.04 -6.61 14.69
CA GLY A 486 -21.53 -6.06 15.95
C GLY A 486 -22.66 -5.84 16.97
N PRO A 487 -22.84 -4.62 17.52
CA PRO A 487 -23.91 -4.31 18.47
C PRO A 487 -25.30 -4.12 17.82
N LEU A 488 -25.39 -4.10 16.48
CA LEU A 488 -26.63 -3.84 15.75
C LEU A 488 -27.31 -5.14 15.37
N SER A 489 -28.64 -5.13 15.41
CA SER A 489 -29.44 -6.30 15.02
C SER A 489 -30.76 -5.89 14.37
N VAL A 490 -31.17 -6.66 13.36
CA VAL A 490 -32.49 -6.56 12.72
C VAL A 490 -33.13 -7.94 12.69
N THR A 491 -34.41 -8.02 13.06
CA THR A 491 -35.17 -9.27 13.11
C THR A 491 -36.36 -9.20 12.16
N ALA A 492 -36.43 -10.13 11.22
CA ALA A 492 -37.57 -10.30 10.32
C ALA A 492 -38.49 -11.44 10.77
N ALA A 493 -39.79 -11.22 10.72
CA ALA A 493 -40.78 -12.18 11.21
C ALA A 493 -41.19 -13.19 10.12
N ASN A 494 -40.49 -14.32 9.98
CA ASN A 494 -40.77 -15.45 9.04
C ASN A 494 -40.94 -15.10 7.54
N ASN A 495 -41.09 -13.84 7.16
CA ASN A 495 -41.12 -13.32 5.80
C ASN A 495 -39.97 -12.33 5.61
N TRP A 496 -39.92 -11.64 4.47
CA TRP A 496 -38.81 -10.77 4.07
C TRP A 496 -39.11 -9.30 4.40
N ASP A 497 -38.22 -8.68 5.15
CA ASP A 497 -38.20 -7.24 5.40
C ASP A 497 -37.04 -6.61 4.62
N ALA A 498 -37.24 -5.40 4.10
CA ALA A 498 -36.21 -4.66 3.39
C ALA A 498 -35.14 -4.20 4.39
N MET A 499 -33.87 -4.30 4.02
CA MET A 499 -32.75 -3.92 4.88
C MET A 499 -31.75 -3.01 4.19
N LEU A 500 -31.08 -2.19 5.00
CA LEU A 500 -29.90 -1.43 4.64
C LEU A 500 -28.82 -1.69 5.68
N TRP A 501 -27.62 -1.96 5.20
CA TRP A 501 -26.44 -2.19 6.02
C TRP A 501 -25.28 -1.36 5.48
N SER A 502 -24.64 -0.57 6.34
CA SER A 502 -23.41 0.14 5.99
C SER A 502 -22.18 -0.48 6.66
N LEU A 503 -21.08 -0.45 5.92
CA LEU A 503 -19.76 -0.91 6.34
C LEU A 503 -18.72 0.11 5.88
N ASP A 504 -17.68 0.28 6.70
CA ASP A 504 -16.52 1.09 6.36
C ASP A 504 -15.46 0.18 5.73
N PRO A 505 -15.11 0.34 4.44
CA PRO A 505 -14.09 -0.49 3.80
C PRO A 505 -12.72 -0.39 4.47
N SER A 506 -12.38 0.76 5.08
CA SER A 506 -11.08 0.92 5.76
C SER A 506 -10.94 -0.02 6.96
N SER A 507 -12.05 -0.39 7.60
CA SER A 507 -12.07 -1.36 8.71
C SER A 507 -11.75 -2.81 8.31
N LYS A 508 -11.51 -3.05 7.02
CA LYS A 508 -11.23 -4.37 6.43
C LYS A 508 -9.84 -4.47 5.82
N LYS A 509 -9.08 -3.37 5.81
CA LYS A 509 -7.69 -3.37 5.38
C LYS A 509 -6.81 -3.80 6.56
N ASP A 510 -5.85 -4.63 6.23
CA ASP A 510 -4.86 -5.26 7.09
C ASP A 510 -3.64 -5.44 6.17
N ALA A 511 -2.76 -4.44 6.16
CA ALA A 511 -1.71 -4.29 5.16
C ALA A 511 -0.54 -5.25 5.40
N ASP A 512 -0.21 -5.53 6.65
CA ASP A 512 0.87 -6.43 7.07
C ASP A 512 0.41 -7.85 7.45
N VAL A 513 -0.91 -8.09 7.44
CA VAL A 513 -1.54 -9.40 7.61
C VAL A 513 -1.29 -9.99 9.00
N ASP A 514 -1.22 -9.14 10.01
CA ASP A 514 -1.00 -9.53 11.40
C ASP A 514 -2.31 -9.89 12.15
N GLY A 515 -3.45 -9.58 11.54
CA GLY A 515 -4.80 -9.82 12.05
C GLY A 515 -5.43 -8.65 12.79
N VAL A 516 -4.74 -7.51 12.88
CA VAL A 516 -5.22 -6.23 13.39
C VAL A 516 -5.45 -5.30 12.20
N PRO A 517 -6.67 -4.79 11.99
CA PRO A 517 -6.91 -3.87 10.87
C PRO A 517 -6.15 -2.55 11.04
N ASP A 518 -5.65 -1.98 9.94
CA ASP A 518 -4.79 -0.77 9.90
C ASP A 518 -5.29 0.40 10.76
N TYR A 519 -6.62 0.59 10.87
CA TYR A 519 -7.21 1.71 11.63
C TYR A 519 -7.11 1.55 13.16
N SER A 520 -6.90 0.31 13.61
CA SER A 520 -6.78 -0.08 15.02
C SER A 520 -5.40 -0.64 15.34
N ASP A 521 -4.53 -0.65 14.34
CA ASP A 521 -3.17 -1.14 14.42
C ASP A 521 -2.24 0.01 14.82
N ASN A 522 -1.43 -0.19 15.86
CA ASN A 522 -0.41 0.77 16.28
C ASN A 522 0.88 0.65 15.46
N CYS A 523 1.03 -0.38 14.62
CA CYS A 523 2.06 -0.50 13.59
C CYS A 523 1.49 -1.00 12.26
N PRO A 524 0.69 -0.18 11.53
CA PRO A 524 -0.11 -0.62 10.38
C PRO A 524 0.60 -1.28 9.19
N ASN A 525 1.94 -1.28 9.16
CA ASN A 525 2.74 -1.88 8.09
C ASN A 525 3.79 -2.86 8.64
N THR A 526 3.83 -3.10 9.95
CA THR A 526 4.83 -3.94 10.61
C THR A 526 4.12 -4.92 11.53
N SER A 527 4.07 -6.18 11.11
CA SER A 527 3.27 -7.21 11.78
C SER A 527 3.59 -7.33 13.26
N ASN A 528 2.65 -6.91 14.12
CA ASN A 528 2.78 -6.95 15.56
C ASN A 528 1.45 -7.36 16.24
N PRO A 529 1.03 -8.64 16.11
CA PRO A 529 -0.31 -9.09 16.52
C PRO A 529 -0.69 -8.86 18.00
N THR A 530 0.29 -8.58 18.87
CA THR A 530 0.07 -8.28 20.30
C THR A 530 -0.17 -6.81 20.60
N GLN A 531 0.12 -5.90 19.65
CA GLN A 531 -0.08 -4.46 19.77
C GLN A 531 0.57 -3.91 21.05
N ALA A 532 1.80 -4.34 21.30
CA ALA A 532 2.58 -3.87 22.45
C ALA A 532 2.95 -2.39 22.23
N ASN A 533 2.96 -1.62 23.32
CA ASN A 533 3.20 -0.18 23.35
C ASN A 533 3.53 0.16 24.82
N THR A 534 4.81 0.37 25.10
CA THR A 534 5.42 0.42 26.43
C THR A 534 5.19 1.76 27.12
N ASP A 535 5.32 2.85 26.38
CA ASP A 535 5.21 4.23 26.89
C ASP A 535 3.80 4.86 26.73
N GLY A 536 2.92 4.24 25.96
CA GLY A 536 1.54 4.64 25.70
C GLY A 536 1.36 5.66 24.58
N ASP A 537 2.31 5.83 23.67
CA ASP A 537 2.25 6.83 22.61
C ASP A 537 1.40 6.40 21.38
N MET A 538 1.62 6.98 20.20
CA MET A 538 0.85 6.64 19.00
C MET A 538 1.38 5.45 18.21
N ASP A 539 2.66 5.11 18.36
CA ASP A 539 3.33 4.04 17.66
C ASP A 539 3.43 2.82 18.59
N GLY A 540 3.54 1.60 18.06
CA GLY A 540 3.70 0.39 18.87
C GLY A 540 5.17 -0.01 18.99
N ASP A 541 5.53 -0.84 19.98
CA ASP A 541 6.93 -1.26 20.22
C ASP A 541 7.62 -1.91 19.00
N ALA A 542 6.88 -2.28 17.95
CA ALA A 542 7.43 -2.89 16.74
C ALA A 542 7.82 -1.86 15.67
N CYS A 543 7.36 -0.62 15.79
CA CYS A 543 7.55 0.46 14.85
C CYS A 543 7.85 1.81 15.52
N ASP A 544 7.88 1.84 16.84
CA ASP A 544 8.49 2.90 17.65
C ASP A 544 10.02 2.74 17.62
N SER A 545 10.72 3.86 17.77
CA SER A 545 12.18 3.95 17.77
C SER A 545 12.78 4.24 19.15
N ASP A 546 11.93 4.55 20.13
CA ASP A 546 12.24 4.86 21.52
C ASP A 546 11.06 4.34 22.37
N ASP A 547 11.07 3.04 22.66
CA ASP A 547 9.92 2.29 23.20
C ASP A 547 9.47 2.80 24.59
N ASP A 548 10.35 3.42 25.37
CA ASP A 548 10.06 3.90 26.72
C ASP A 548 10.06 5.44 26.86
N ASN A 549 10.42 6.15 25.78
CA ASN A 549 10.44 7.60 25.65
C ASN A 549 11.35 8.30 26.68
N ASP A 550 12.54 7.73 26.91
CA ASP A 550 13.61 8.30 27.73
C ASP A 550 14.57 9.22 26.94
N GLY A 551 14.41 9.30 25.62
CA GLY A 551 15.20 10.14 24.73
C GLY A 551 16.47 9.50 24.18
N LEU A 552 16.71 8.21 24.44
CA LEU A 552 17.63 7.35 23.70
C LEU A 552 16.83 6.44 22.77
N THR A 553 17.38 6.12 21.61
CA THR A 553 16.70 5.22 20.66
C THR A 553 17.07 3.78 20.99
N ASP A 554 16.14 2.84 20.85
CA ASP A 554 16.31 1.42 21.21
C ASP A 554 17.56 0.77 20.58
N ASN A 555 17.99 1.30 19.42
CA ASN A 555 19.12 0.76 18.67
C ASN A 555 20.49 1.30 19.10
N PHE A 556 20.60 2.34 19.94
CA PHE A 556 21.89 2.87 20.42
C PHE A 556 21.80 4.03 21.47
N PRO A 557 22.47 3.95 22.63
CA PRO A 557 22.67 2.80 23.50
C PRO A 557 21.60 2.84 24.60
N ASP A 558 20.49 2.15 24.38
CA ASP A 558 19.48 1.94 25.41
C ASP A 558 19.51 0.46 25.83
N LEU A 559 19.94 0.19 27.07
CA LEU A 559 19.99 -1.14 27.66
C LEU A 559 18.69 -1.51 28.39
N CYS A 560 17.79 -0.55 28.57
CA CYS A 560 16.50 -0.68 29.24
C CYS A 560 15.27 -0.32 28.38
N PRO A 561 15.21 -0.63 27.06
CA PRO A 561 14.13 -0.15 26.17
C PRO A 561 12.75 -0.73 26.52
N ARG A 562 12.71 -1.86 27.25
CA ARG A 562 11.46 -2.52 27.62
C ARG A 562 11.49 -3.07 29.04
N GLY A 563 10.50 -2.67 29.85
CA GLY A 563 10.27 -3.22 31.19
C GLY A 563 10.70 -2.33 32.35
N GLY A 564 11.24 -1.15 32.04
CA GLY A 564 11.63 -0.10 32.97
C GLY A 564 10.62 1.05 33.13
N GLN A 565 11.12 2.23 33.51
CA GLN A 565 10.34 3.36 33.98
C GLN A 565 10.21 4.38 32.85
N PHE A 566 9.23 4.18 31.97
CA PHE A 566 8.92 5.06 30.84
C PHE A 566 8.67 6.56 31.17
N ASN A 567 8.79 7.41 30.13
CA ASN A 567 8.52 8.85 30.11
C ASN A 567 9.42 9.69 31.03
N TRP A 568 10.71 9.56 30.85
CA TRP A 568 11.72 10.38 31.54
C TRP A 568 12.71 10.94 30.53
N THR A 569 13.90 11.35 30.96
CA THR A 569 14.91 11.85 30.02
C THR A 569 16.25 11.41 30.56
N SER A 570 16.94 10.55 29.81
CA SER A 570 18.36 10.23 30.06
C SER A 570 19.15 11.54 30.03
N SER A 571 19.86 11.84 31.14
CA SER A 571 20.60 13.09 31.25
C SER A 571 21.86 12.97 32.11
N GLN A 572 22.99 13.24 31.47
CA GLN A 572 24.33 13.21 32.07
C GLN A 572 24.83 14.62 32.45
N ASP A 573 25.11 14.87 33.74
CA ASP A 573 25.82 16.08 34.22
C ASP A 573 27.16 15.73 34.88
N THR A 574 28.22 15.66 34.06
CA THR A 574 29.60 15.34 34.48
C THR A 574 30.20 16.32 35.50
N SER A 575 29.55 17.46 35.77
CA SER A 575 30.00 18.42 36.77
C SER A 575 29.32 18.26 38.14
N ASN A 576 28.27 17.45 38.21
CA ASN A 576 27.49 17.20 39.41
C ASN A 576 26.74 15.86 39.31
N PRO A 577 27.34 14.74 39.78
CA PRO A 577 26.72 13.40 39.73
C PRO A 577 25.31 13.36 40.32
N SER A 578 25.09 14.08 41.41
CA SER A 578 23.75 14.18 42.04
C SER A 578 22.66 14.93 41.23
N ALA A 579 22.98 15.42 40.03
CA ALA A 579 22.04 16.01 39.08
C ALA A 579 21.91 15.21 37.77
N SER A 580 22.69 14.14 37.58
CA SER A 580 22.40 13.12 36.56
C SER A 580 21.10 12.41 36.91
N THR A 581 20.40 11.96 35.88
CA THR A 581 19.32 10.97 35.99
C THR A 581 19.72 9.61 35.42
N ASP A 582 20.83 9.59 34.71
CA ASP A 582 21.49 8.47 34.03
C ASP A 582 22.98 8.90 33.97
N TRP A 583 23.87 8.27 34.75
CA TRP A 583 25.27 8.73 34.92
C TRP A 583 26.18 8.31 33.77
N ASP A 584 26.00 7.12 33.22
CA ASP A 584 26.82 6.53 32.16
C ASP A 584 26.17 6.65 30.77
N ASN A 585 24.90 7.07 30.72
CA ASN A 585 24.09 7.37 29.54
C ASN A 585 23.71 6.12 28.74
N ASP A 586 23.31 5.06 29.42
CA ASP A 586 22.92 3.77 28.83
C ASP A 586 21.40 3.52 28.74
N GLY A 587 20.58 4.50 29.12
CA GLY A 587 19.11 4.40 29.07
C GLY A 587 18.50 3.67 30.27
N CYS A 588 19.31 3.28 31.25
CA CYS A 588 18.84 2.77 32.52
C CYS A 588 18.91 3.89 33.57
N LYS A 589 17.90 3.94 34.45
CA LYS A 589 17.78 5.04 35.42
C LYS A 589 18.42 4.68 36.76
N ASP A 590 19.51 5.37 37.13
CA ASP A 590 20.34 5.19 38.35
C ASP A 590 19.53 4.86 39.63
N ASP A 591 18.42 5.56 39.89
CA ASP A 591 17.71 5.44 41.17
C ASP A 591 16.70 4.29 41.26
N SER A 592 16.44 3.59 40.15
CA SER A 592 15.38 2.57 40.09
C SER A 592 15.70 1.32 39.30
N GLU A 593 16.56 1.41 38.29
CA GLU A 593 16.70 0.38 37.24
C GLU A 593 18.13 -0.05 37.00
N ASP A 594 19.07 0.84 37.30
CA ASP A 594 20.50 0.58 37.25
C ASP A 594 21.08 0.38 38.67
N SER A 595 22.13 -0.44 38.77
CA SER A 595 22.86 -0.73 40.01
C SER A 595 24.38 -0.65 39.88
N ASP A 596 24.87 -0.22 38.72
CA ASP A 596 26.27 -0.05 38.35
C ASP A 596 26.40 1.30 37.63
N ASP A 597 26.39 2.39 38.40
CA ASP A 597 26.17 3.76 37.89
C ASP A 597 27.22 4.16 36.82
N ASP A 598 28.46 3.64 36.83
CA ASP A 598 29.51 3.97 35.85
C ASP A 598 29.95 2.83 34.91
N ASN A 599 29.18 1.73 34.93
CA ASN A 599 29.21 0.59 34.00
C ASN A 599 30.57 -0.13 33.93
N ASP A 600 31.24 -0.24 35.07
CA ASP A 600 32.52 -0.92 35.22
C ASP A 600 32.42 -2.40 35.60
N GLN A 601 31.19 -2.91 35.78
CA GLN A 601 30.80 -4.27 36.18
C GLN A 601 30.90 -4.57 37.68
N ILE A 602 31.14 -3.57 38.53
CA ILE A 602 31.13 -3.68 39.98
C ILE A 602 29.94 -2.89 40.54
N ASP A 603 28.94 -3.60 41.08
CA ASP A 603 27.76 -2.96 41.70
C ASP A 603 28.19 -1.87 42.72
N ASP A 604 27.49 -0.72 42.75
CA ASP A 604 27.80 0.44 43.62
C ASP A 604 28.07 0.13 45.10
N VAL A 605 27.54 -1.00 45.58
CA VAL A 605 27.66 -1.45 46.97
C VAL A 605 29.02 -2.04 47.31
N ASP A 606 29.72 -2.56 46.30
CA ASP A 606 31.02 -3.22 46.40
C ASP A 606 32.14 -2.39 45.73
N ASP A 607 31.81 -1.24 45.13
CA ASP A 607 32.73 -0.27 44.51
C ASP A 607 33.13 0.90 45.45
N ASN A 608 34.43 1.14 45.61
CA ASN A 608 35.01 2.27 46.37
C ASN A 608 35.04 3.59 45.58
N CYS A 609 34.90 3.50 44.26
CA CYS A 609 34.89 4.52 43.24
C CYS A 609 33.57 4.60 42.45
N GLN A 610 32.43 4.31 43.10
CA GLN A 610 31.03 4.34 42.59
C GLN A 610 30.63 5.44 41.57
N TRP A 611 31.41 6.52 41.45
CA TRP A 611 31.40 7.38 40.28
C TRP A 611 32.84 7.67 39.86
N THR A 612 33.22 7.29 38.63
CA THR A 612 34.52 7.66 38.08
C THR A 612 34.81 9.17 38.22
N SER A 613 36.01 9.49 38.70
CA SER A 613 36.51 10.86 38.88
C SER A 613 37.21 11.39 37.62
N TYR A 614 37.34 10.56 36.60
CA TYR A 614 37.96 10.86 35.31
C TYR A 614 37.01 11.68 34.40
N ASP A 615 37.54 12.76 33.79
CA ASP A 615 36.77 13.68 32.92
C ASP A 615 37.31 13.64 31.47
N PRO A 616 36.52 13.21 30.47
CA PRO A 616 35.12 12.74 30.57
C PRO A 616 35.01 11.30 31.11
N PRO A 617 33.86 10.91 31.72
CA PRO A 617 33.60 9.55 32.21
C PRO A 617 33.86 8.49 31.14
N ARG A 618 34.24 7.28 31.55
CA ARG A 618 34.60 6.17 30.65
C ARG A 618 33.63 4.99 30.82
N PRO A 619 32.43 5.04 30.21
CA PRO A 619 31.43 3.97 30.28
C PRO A 619 31.83 2.70 29.49
N THR A 620 33.11 2.54 29.17
CA THR A 620 33.64 1.37 28.44
C THR A 620 34.83 0.74 29.16
N TRP A 621 35.27 1.32 30.28
CA TRP A 621 36.27 0.70 31.11
C TRP A 621 35.52 -0.26 32.05
N VAL A 622 36.04 -1.47 32.17
CA VAL A 622 35.47 -2.49 33.05
C VAL A 622 36.58 -2.87 34.02
N SER A 623 36.22 -3.06 35.30
CA SER A 623 37.16 -3.49 36.33
C SER A 623 37.72 -4.86 35.92
N ASP A 624 39.02 -4.89 35.64
CA ASP A 624 39.74 -6.10 35.30
C ASP A 624 41.04 -6.18 36.11
N SER A 625 41.48 -7.41 36.38
CA SER A 625 42.71 -7.70 37.14
C SER A 625 44.02 -7.13 36.56
N SER A 626 43.96 -6.40 35.44
CA SER A 626 45.12 -5.75 34.79
C SER A 626 45.12 -4.23 34.91
N SER A 627 44.00 -3.62 35.31
CA SER A 627 43.84 -2.18 35.43
C SER A 627 43.11 -1.71 36.71
N ASP A 628 42.59 -2.66 37.49
CA ASP A 628 42.14 -2.57 38.88
C ASP A 628 42.67 -3.83 39.59
N ILE A 629 43.86 -3.73 40.19
CA ILE A 629 44.63 -4.88 40.68
C ILE A 629 44.04 -5.47 41.96
N ASP A 630 43.46 -4.65 42.84
CA ASP A 630 42.85 -5.10 44.09
C ASP A 630 41.33 -5.35 43.98
N GLY A 631 40.72 -4.95 42.86
CA GLY A 631 39.34 -5.25 42.47
C GLY A 631 38.33 -4.42 43.25
N ASP A 632 38.66 -3.18 43.57
CA ASP A 632 37.83 -2.30 44.38
C ASP A 632 36.97 -1.30 43.57
N GLY A 633 37.00 -1.41 42.24
CA GLY A 633 36.30 -0.57 41.27
C GLY A 633 37.07 0.70 40.90
N CYS A 634 38.25 0.93 41.50
CA CYS A 634 39.10 2.08 41.17
C CYS A 634 40.22 1.69 40.19
N ARG A 635 40.39 2.49 39.14
CA ARG A 635 41.45 2.24 38.16
C ARG A 635 42.85 2.64 38.67
N ASP A 636 43.79 1.69 38.68
CA ASP A 636 45.19 1.83 39.17
C ASP A 636 45.91 3.09 38.64
N SER A 637 45.75 3.37 37.35
CA SER A 637 46.66 4.31 36.69
C SER A 637 46.41 5.79 37.01
N ASP A 638 45.23 6.12 37.56
CA ASP A 638 44.77 7.49 37.73
C ASP A 638 43.75 7.73 38.87
N GLU A 639 43.08 6.70 39.38
CA GLU A 639 42.02 6.84 40.39
C GLU A 639 42.37 6.16 41.72
N ASP A 640 43.20 5.12 41.69
CA ASP A 640 43.74 4.44 42.87
C ASP A 640 45.14 4.97 43.29
N THR A 641 45.52 4.76 44.56
CA THR A 641 46.76 5.23 45.18
C THR A 641 47.48 4.16 46.02
N ASP A 642 46.97 2.93 46.05
CA ASP A 642 47.50 1.76 46.73
C ASP A 642 47.14 0.50 45.93
N ASP A 643 47.72 0.36 44.73
CA ASP A 643 47.24 -0.52 43.64
C ASP A 643 47.10 -2.00 44.05
N ASP A 644 47.77 -2.48 45.10
CA ASP A 644 47.67 -3.88 45.58
C ASP A 644 47.13 -4.04 47.00
N ALA A 645 46.63 -2.94 47.59
CA ALA A 645 46.00 -2.81 48.89
C ALA A 645 46.73 -3.52 50.05
N ASP A 646 48.05 -3.63 49.99
CA ASP A 646 48.86 -4.29 51.01
C ASP A 646 49.23 -3.38 52.19
N GLY A 647 48.90 -2.09 52.06
CA GLY A 647 49.07 -1.04 53.05
C GLY A 647 50.37 -0.25 52.92
N PHE A 648 51.06 -0.35 51.78
CA PHE A 648 52.20 0.47 51.40
C PHE A 648 51.91 1.30 50.12
N ASP A 649 51.60 2.60 50.26
CA ASP A 649 51.42 3.51 49.10
C ASP A 649 52.51 3.31 48.01
N ASP A 650 52.15 3.29 46.72
CA ASP A 650 53.04 2.90 45.59
C ASP A 650 54.37 3.66 45.54
N VAL A 651 54.38 4.90 46.05
CA VAL A 651 55.57 5.75 46.16
C VAL A 651 56.61 5.22 47.17
N GLY A 652 56.25 4.23 47.98
CA GLY A 652 57.00 3.68 49.11
C GLY A 652 57.22 2.17 49.09
N ASP A 653 56.62 1.44 48.14
CA ASP A 653 56.80 -0.01 47.95
C ASP A 653 57.88 -0.32 46.89
N ASP A 654 58.66 -1.39 47.09
CA ASP A 654 59.63 -1.89 46.07
C ASP A 654 58.96 -2.86 45.07
N CYS A 655 57.73 -3.30 45.35
CA CYS A 655 56.83 -4.15 44.57
C CYS A 655 55.37 -3.60 44.54
N PRO A 656 55.11 -2.39 43.99
CA PRO A 656 53.83 -1.66 44.12
C PRO A 656 52.57 -2.24 43.46
N THR A 657 52.67 -3.42 42.88
CA THR A 657 51.58 -4.05 42.12
C THR A 657 51.46 -5.53 42.51
N VAL A 658 52.10 -5.92 43.62
CA VAL A 658 52.25 -7.31 44.08
C VAL A 658 52.30 -7.28 45.61
N SER A 659 51.12 -7.47 46.21
CA SER A 659 50.92 -7.48 47.66
C SER A 659 51.95 -8.36 48.39
N GLY A 660 52.72 -7.76 49.30
CA GLY A 660 53.89 -8.41 49.89
C GLY A 660 54.13 -8.13 51.37
N THR A 661 54.75 -9.09 52.07
CA THR A 661 55.00 -8.99 53.53
C THR A 661 56.45 -9.18 53.95
N SER A 662 57.35 -9.38 52.98
CA SER A 662 58.78 -9.70 53.20
C SER A 662 59.53 -8.66 54.05
N LEU A 663 60.47 -9.16 54.87
CA LEU A 663 61.31 -8.35 55.75
C LEU A 663 62.83 -8.52 55.53
N ASN A 664 63.29 -9.61 54.91
CA ASN A 664 64.71 -9.86 54.62
C ASN A 664 64.92 -10.31 53.16
N GLY A 665 65.81 -9.62 52.45
CA GLY A 665 65.96 -9.75 50.99
C GLY A 665 65.59 -8.43 50.32
N THR A 666 64.37 -8.34 49.80
CA THR A 666 63.63 -7.16 49.28
C THR A 666 62.42 -6.84 50.20
N GLN A 667 61.87 -5.61 50.24
CA GLN A 667 60.83 -5.18 51.22
C GLN A 667 59.55 -4.76 50.49
N GLY A 668 58.37 -5.14 51.00
CA GLY A 668 57.09 -4.93 50.29
C GLY A 668 56.85 -5.97 49.20
N CYS A 669 57.82 -6.87 48.99
CA CYS A 669 57.73 -7.92 47.98
C CYS A 669 57.26 -9.25 48.57
N LEU A 670 56.94 -10.18 47.68
CA LEU A 670 56.43 -11.51 48.01
C LEU A 670 57.44 -12.32 48.88
N ASP A 671 56.92 -12.87 49.98
CA ASP A 671 57.56 -13.84 50.88
C ASP A 671 56.64 -15.06 50.85
N SER A 672 56.83 -15.88 49.82
CA SER A 672 55.82 -16.83 49.34
C SER A 672 55.53 -17.94 50.33
N ASP A 673 56.47 -18.28 51.21
CA ASP A 673 56.34 -19.38 52.17
C ASP A 673 56.31 -18.93 53.64
N SER A 674 56.40 -17.62 53.87
CA SER A 674 56.40 -17.00 55.20
C SER A 674 57.48 -17.54 56.14
N ASP A 675 58.57 -18.07 55.58
CA ASP A 675 59.72 -18.56 56.34
C ASP A 675 60.70 -17.43 56.71
N SER A 676 60.36 -16.20 56.27
CA SER A 676 61.04 -14.90 56.45
C SER A 676 62.14 -14.58 55.44
N TRP A 677 62.24 -15.30 54.33
CA TRP A 677 63.13 -15.01 53.21
C TRP A 677 62.34 -14.58 51.97
N ALA A 678 62.75 -13.46 51.35
CA ALA A 678 62.22 -13.09 50.05
C ALA A 678 62.67 -14.10 48.99
N ASP A 679 61.73 -14.49 48.14
CA ASP A 679 61.81 -15.58 47.17
C ASP A 679 63.11 -15.58 46.33
N ASP A 680 63.63 -14.40 45.96
CA ASP A 680 64.85 -14.25 45.16
C ASP A 680 66.15 -14.78 45.83
N PHE A 681 66.11 -15.23 47.09
CA PHE A 681 67.28 -15.64 47.88
C PHE A 681 67.19 -17.02 48.55
N ASP A 682 66.18 -17.81 48.22
CA ASP A 682 65.98 -19.18 48.67
C ASP A 682 66.18 -20.18 47.48
N ASP A 683 66.75 -21.38 47.72
CA ASP A 683 67.02 -22.40 46.68
C ASP A 683 65.72 -23.19 46.34
N CYS A 684 64.72 -23.10 47.21
CA CYS A 684 63.32 -23.46 46.99
C CYS A 684 62.38 -22.33 47.52
N PRO A 685 62.43 -21.15 46.87
CA PRO A 685 61.84 -19.84 47.25
C PRO A 685 60.45 -19.77 47.86
N ASN A 686 59.64 -20.77 47.56
CA ASN A 686 58.20 -20.75 47.75
C ASN A 686 57.77 -21.97 48.57
N GLN A 687 58.72 -22.67 49.19
CA GLN A 687 58.41 -23.86 49.95
C GLN A 687 59.19 -23.87 51.25
N ALA A 688 58.46 -23.68 52.35
CA ALA A 688 59.00 -23.67 53.70
C ALA A 688 59.65 -25.02 53.99
N GLY A 689 60.93 -25.10 53.68
CA GLY A 689 61.65 -26.34 53.49
C GLY A 689 62.78 -26.49 54.48
N ASP A 690 63.06 -27.74 54.85
CA ASP A 690 64.18 -28.08 55.72
C ASP A 690 65.05 -29.24 55.21
N SER A 691 64.84 -29.70 53.97
CA SER A 691 65.46 -30.90 53.38
C SER A 691 66.99 -30.91 53.41
N THR A 692 67.56 -32.13 53.44
CA THR A 692 68.97 -32.33 53.84
C THR A 692 69.78 -33.39 53.08
N LEU A 693 69.19 -34.20 52.20
CA LEU A 693 69.88 -35.25 51.40
C LEU A 693 69.92 -34.86 49.90
N GLY A 694 70.76 -35.50 49.07
CA GLY A 694 70.88 -35.17 47.62
C GLY A 694 71.73 -33.94 47.25
N GLY A 695 71.66 -32.83 47.99
CA GLY A 695 72.54 -31.65 47.81
C GLY A 695 71.89 -30.28 47.60
N LYS A 696 70.59 -30.12 47.91
CA LYS A 696 69.82 -28.85 47.94
C LYS A 696 69.36 -28.50 49.37
N ASN A 697 69.27 -27.21 49.72
CA ASN A 697 68.96 -26.73 51.10
C ASN A 697 67.74 -25.81 51.09
N ALA A 698 67.03 -25.74 52.23
CA ALA A 698 65.76 -25.00 52.38
C ALA A 698 64.67 -25.47 51.39
N CYS A 699 64.83 -26.69 50.88
CA CYS A 699 63.88 -27.32 49.97
C CYS A 699 62.99 -28.31 50.74
N PRO A 700 61.87 -28.73 50.17
CA PRO A 700 61.03 -29.75 50.80
C PRO A 700 61.55 -31.17 50.59
N ASP A 701 61.00 -32.04 51.43
CA ASP A 701 61.19 -33.49 51.52
C ASP A 701 59.77 -34.00 51.81
N ALA A 702 59.00 -34.11 50.75
CA ALA A 702 57.56 -33.88 50.81
C ALA A 702 56.74 -35.12 51.24
N ASP A 703 57.13 -36.33 50.84
CA ASP A 703 56.48 -37.57 51.32
C ASP A 703 57.13 -38.15 52.60
N GLY A 704 58.30 -37.61 52.97
CA GLY A 704 59.09 -37.97 54.14
C GLY A 704 59.81 -39.32 54.02
N ASP A 705 60.05 -39.79 52.80
CA ASP A 705 60.84 -40.99 52.53
C ASP A 705 62.37 -40.75 52.66
N GLY A 706 62.77 -39.47 52.62
CA GLY A 706 64.11 -38.97 52.90
C GLY A 706 64.97 -38.62 51.68
N TRP A 707 64.44 -38.61 50.47
CA TRP A 707 65.08 -37.90 49.36
C TRP A 707 64.49 -36.49 49.29
N ALA A 708 65.37 -35.48 49.20
CA ALA A 708 64.89 -34.17 48.79
C ALA A 708 64.26 -34.37 47.41
N ASP A 709 63.19 -33.63 47.12
CA ASP A 709 62.33 -33.81 45.94
C ASP A 709 63.01 -33.63 44.57
N VAL A 710 64.33 -33.67 44.56
CA VAL A 710 65.22 -33.40 43.44
C VAL A 710 65.93 -34.65 42.94
N ASP A 711 65.78 -35.79 43.61
CA ASP A 711 66.53 -37.03 43.37
C ASP A 711 65.65 -38.31 43.49
N ASP A 712 64.37 -38.22 43.81
CA ASP A 712 63.37 -39.27 43.60
C ASP A 712 62.67 -39.01 42.25
N ALA A 713 62.26 -40.07 41.55
CA ALA A 713 61.50 -39.93 40.31
C ALA A 713 60.03 -39.59 40.59
N PHE A 714 59.56 -39.85 41.82
CA PHE A 714 58.21 -39.60 42.30
C PHE A 714 58.22 -39.25 43.79
N ASP A 715 58.85 -38.13 44.14
CA ASP A 715 59.20 -37.67 45.50
C ASP A 715 58.00 -37.37 46.43
N ASP A 716 56.79 -37.41 45.88
CA ASP A 716 55.51 -37.16 46.57
C ASP A 716 54.60 -38.41 46.66
N ASP A 717 54.95 -39.48 45.95
CA ASP A 717 54.22 -40.73 45.96
C ASP A 717 55.08 -41.82 46.59
N ALA A 718 54.92 -42.02 47.89
CA ALA A 718 55.59 -43.11 48.62
C ALA A 718 55.35 -44.53 48.03
N THR A 719 54.47 -44.68 47.03
CA THR A 719 54.17 -45.91 46.29
C THR A 719 54.84 -46.03 44.91
N GLN A 720 55.48 -44.96 44.39
CA GLN A 720 56.25 -44.90 43.13
C GLN A 720 57.66 -44.36 43.37
N TRP A 721 58.65 -44.80 42.60
CA TRP A 721 60.06 -44.34 42.72
C TRP A 721 60.89 -44.65 41.46
N ALA A 722 60.26 -45.12 40.38
CA ALA A 722 60.93 -45.63 39.17
C ALA A 722 60.03 -45.55 37.92
N ASP A 723 60.67 -45.25 36.79
CA ASP A 723 60.06 -44.95 35.49
C ASP A 723 61.02 -45.46 34.37
N ALA A 724 60.59 -46.50 33.63
CA ALA A 724 61.47 -47.33 32.79
C ALA A 724 61.77 -46.73 31.41
N ASP A 725 60.80 -46.08 30.81
CA ASP A 725 60.89 -45.30 29.58
C ASP A 725 61.14 -43.81 29.84
N SER A 726 61.21 -43.43 31.11
CA SER A 726 61.62 -42.12 31.60
C SER A 726 60.65 -41.02 31.17
N ASP A 727 59.35 -41.31 31.16
CA ASP A 727 58.27 -40.42 30.73
C ASP A 727 57.43 -39.82 31.87
N GLY A 728 57.80 -40.10 33.11
CA GLY A 728 57.17 -39.54 34.29
C GLY A 728 55.92 -40.29 34.73
N TYR A 729 55.65 -41.50 34.22
CA TYR A 729 54.63 -42.38 34.75
C TYR A 729 55.23 -43.58 35.47
N GLY A 730 54.67 -43.86 36.64
CA GLY A 730 55.25 -44.88 37.51
C GLY A 730 54.92 -46.27 36.97
N ASP A 731 55.95 -47.04 36.62
CA ASP A 731 55.86 -48.41 36.06
C ASP A 731 54.95 -49.36 36.86
N ASN A 732 54.62 -49.04 38.11
CA ASN A 732 53.80 -49.85 38.99
C ASN A 732 52.30 -49.69 38.68
N PRO A 733 51.63 -50.69 38.06
CA PRO A 733 50.21 -50.64 37.69
C PRO A 733 49.23 -50.61 38.89
N GLN A 734 49.75 -50.59 40.12
CA GLN A 734 48.99 -50.47 41.37
C GLN A 734 49.33 -49.21 42.18
N GLY A 735 50.25 -48.37 41.68
CA GLY A 735 50.53 -47.06 42.26
C GLY A 735 49.45 -46.05 41.89
N THR A 736 49.61 -44.81 42.34
CA THR A 736 48.57 -43.78 42.20
C THR A 736 48.46 -43.19 40.79
N THR A 737 49.51 -43.32 39.96
CA THR A 737 49.58 -42.89 38.53
C THR A 737 50.30 -43.94 37.68
N PRO A 738 49.64 -45.06 37.33
CA PRO A 738 50.25 -46.13 36.56
C PRO A 738 50.28 -45.83 35.06
N ASP A 739 51.38 -46.16 34.41
CA ASP A 739 51.55 -46.04 32.96
C ASP A 739 50.70 -47.08 32.18
N ASP A 740 49.88 -46.62 31.21
CA ASP A 740 49.05 -47.41 30.28
C ASP A 740 49.85 -47.92 29.05
N CYS A 741 50.99 -47.30 28.76
CA CYS A 741 51.96 -47.67 27.73
C CYS A 741 53.41 -47.90 28.23
N PRO A 742 53.69 -48.83 29.19
CA PRO A 742 54.97 -48.99 29.94
C PRO A 742 56.27 -49.34 29.20
N ASN A 743 56.27 -49.30 27.87
CA ASN A 743 57.45 -49.56 27.05
C ASN A 743 57.55 -48.59 25.86
N GLN A 744 56.73 -47.55 25.84
CA GLN A 744 56.70 -46.53 24.83
C GLN A 744 56.53 -45.20 25.56
N ALA A 745 57.65 -44.53 25.79
CA ALA A 745 57.69 -43.19 26.36
C ALA A 745 56.59 -42.32 25.72
N GLY A 746 55.72 -41.81 26.58
CA GLY A 746 54.55 -41.07 26.19
C GLY A 746 54.17 -39.99 27.19
N THR A 747 53.65 -38.88 26.69
CA THR A 747 53.34 -37.69 27.48
C THR A 747 51.84 -37.50 27.70
N SER A 748 50.99 -38.37 27.14
CA SER A 748 49.54 -38.24 27.28
C SER A 748 49.08 -38.41 28.73
N THR A 749 48.22 -37.49 29.18
CA THR A 749 47.76 -37.36 30.57
C THR A 749 46.25 -37.52 30.72
N VAL A 750 45.46 -37.39 29.64
CA VAL A 750 44.01 -37.19 29.71
C VAL A 750 43.21 -38.45 29.39
N ASP A 751 43.51 -39.12 28.28
CA ASP A 751 42.75 -40.30 27.82
C ASP A 751 43.43 -41.62 28.20
N ARG A 752 44.64 -41.88 27.70
CA ARG A 752 45.49 -43.03 28.01
C ARG A 752 46.77 -42.50 28.62
N VAL A 753 47.06 -42.80 29.88
CA VAL A 753 48.13 -42.11 30.62
C VAL A 753 49.49 -42.74 30.31
N GLY A 754 50.48 -41.98 29.85
CA GLY A 754 51.83 -42.48 29.49
C GLY A 754 51.98 -43.00 28.05
N CYS A 755 51.03 -42.70 27.15
CA CYS A 755 51.08 -43.08 25.74
C CYS A 755 51.61 -41.93 24.86
N PHE A 756 52.03 -42.28 23.64
CA PHE A 756 52.63 -41.31 22.73
C PHE A 756 51.61 -40.26 22.28
N ASP A 757 52.04 -39.02 22.42
CA ASP A 757 51.32 -37.79 22.15
C ASP A 757 52.33 -36.93 21.37
N ALA A 758 52.01 -36.63 20.11
CA ALA A 758 52.97 -36.05 19.17
C ALA A 758 53.16 -34.55 19.33
N ASP A 759 52.14 -33.86 19.84
CA ASP A 759 52.13 -32.41 20.02
C ASP A 759 52.11 -31.97 21.49
N ASP A 760 51.98 -32.91 22.43
CA ASP A 760 52.04 -32.71 23.88
C ASP A 760 50.80 -31.98 24.46
N ASP A 761 49.60 -32.23 23.91
CA ASP A 761 48.33 -31.66 24.41
C ASP A 761 47.66 -32.49 25.53
N GLY A 762 48.22 -33.66 25.83
CA GLY A 762 47.76 -34.58 26.85
C GLY A 762 46.83 -35.68 26.33
N TYR A 763 46.38 -35.63 25.08
CA TYR A 763 45.62 -36.68 24.43
C TYR A 763 46.53 -37.55 23.57
N SER A 764 46.27 -38.86 23.56
CA SER A 764 47.13 -39.78 22.82
C SER A 764 46.80 -39.83 21.33
N ASP A 765 47.82 -39.86 20.49
CA ASP A 765 47.70 -40.04 19.04
C ASP A 765 46.85 -41.29 18.70
N SER A 766 46.06 -41.19 17.62
CA SER A 766 45.31 -42.33 17.10
C SER A 766 46.20 -43.49 16.65
N ASP A 767 45.84 -44.71 17.04
CA ASP A 767 46.54 -45.94 16.66
C ASP A 767 45.59 -47.03 16.13
N GLY A 768 46.12 -48.22 15.85
CA GLY A 768 45.31 -49.32 15.29
C GLY A 768 44.21 -49.88 16.21
N PHE A 769 44.11 -49.41 17.45
CA PHE A 769 43.19 -49.88 18.50
C PHE A 769 42.42 -48.74 19.20
N TRP A 770 42.82 -47.48 19.04
CA TRP A 770 42.20 -46.28 19.62
C TRP A 770 42.15 -45.17 18.56
N SER A 771 40.95 -44.80 18.10
CA SER A 771 40.74 -43.80 17.03
C SER A 771 40.15 -42.49 17.55
N ALA A 772 40.08 -41.44 16.71
CA ALA A 772 39.48 -40.16 17.11
C ALA A 772 38.03 -40.31 17.61
N GLU A 773 37.24 -41.19 16.97
CA GLU A 773 35.88 -41.54 17.44
C GLU A 773 35.85 -42.22 18.82
N ASP A 774 36.95 -42.85 19.25
CA ASP A 774 37.10 -43.50 20.56
C ASP A 774 37.67 -42.54 21.63
N GLY A 775 38.04 -41.30 21.25
CA GLY A 775 38.63 -40.29 22.13
C GLY A 775 40.15 -40.13 22.02
N ALA A 776 40.78 -40.63 20.94
CA ALA A 776 42.15 -40.26 20.57
C ALA A 776 42.17 -38.85 19.97
N ASP A 777 43.33 -38.24 19.93
CA ASP A 777 43.50 -36.91 19.34
C ASP A 777 43.22 -36.91 17.81
N ALA A 778 42.35 -36.00 17.39
CA ALA A 778 41.95 -35.75 16.01
C ALA A 778 42.99 -34.96 15.19
N PHE A 779 43.86 -34.16 15.84
CA PHE A 779 44.84 -33.28 15.22
C PHE A 779 46.26 -33.45 15.77
N GLY A 780 46.84 -34.66 15.77
CA GLY A 780 48.18 -34.96 16.36
C GLY A 780 49.43 -34.33 15.76
N ASN A 781 49.37 -33.06 15.36
CA ASN A 781 50.51 -32.15 15.25
C ASN A 781 50.13 -30.71 15.68
N ASP A 782 48.91 -30.48 16.18
CA ASP A 782 48.39 -29.19 16.65
C ASP A 782 48.02 -29.30 18.13
N PRO A 783 48.93 -28.88 19.04
CA PRO A 783 48.71 -29.04 20.48
C PRO A 783 47.57 -28.20 21.06
N THR A 784 46.94 -27.38 20.22
CA THR A 784 45.83 -26.52 20.61
C THR A 784 44.48 -27.17 20.31
N GLN A 785 44.44 -28.23 19.50
CA GLN A 785 43.23 -28.87 19.01
C GLN A 785 43.30 -30.39 19.15
N TRP A 786 42.31 -31.00 19.80
CA TRP A 786 42.24 -32.47 19.93
C TRP A 786 40.88 -33.08 19.59
N SER A 787 39.87 -32.24 19.34
CA SER A 787 38.49 -32.63 19.08
C SER A 787 37.99 -31.97 17.81
N ASP A 788 37.37 -32.78 16.93
CA ASP A 788 36.69 -32.39 15.70
C ASP A 788 35.34 -33.11 15.68
N TYR A 789 34.31 -32.50 16.25
CA TYR A 789 33.04 -33.20 16.52
C TYR A 789 32.18 -33.39 15.27
N ASP A 790 32.24 -32.48 14.30
CA ASP A 790 31.43 -32.51 13.08
C ASP A 790 32.22 -32.87 11.80
N GLU A 791 33.51 -33.18 11.95
CA GLU A 791 34.41 -33.74 10.94
C GLU A 791 34.68 -32.81 9.74
N ASP A 792 34.63 -31.50 9.95
CA ASP A 792 34.86 -30.50 8.90
C ASP A 792 36.33 -30.06 8.76
N GLY A 793 37.15 -30.46 9.73
CA GLY A 793 38.58 -30.21 9.78
C GLY A 793 38.98 -28.91 10.47
N PHE A 794 38.05 -28.22 11.12
CA PHE A 794 38.32 -27.16 12.11
C PHE A 794 38.15 -27.73 13.52
N GLY A 795 38.99 -27.29 14.46
CA GLY A 795 39.01 -27.88 15.79
C GLY A 795 38.08 -27.19 16.77
N ASP A 796 37.44 -27.98 17.65
CA ASP A 796 36.37 -27.52 18.56
C ASP A 796 36.87 -26.63 19.71
N ASN A 797 38.18 -26.68 20.02
CA ASN A 797 38.76 -25.88 21.11
C ASN A 797 38.79 -24.41 20.70
N TRP A 798 38.56 -23.52 21.67
CA TRP A 798 38.42 -22.09 21.39
C TRP A 798 39.30 -21.23 22.29
N ALA A 799 39.85 -20.14 21.74
CA ALA A 799 40.64 -19.13 22.43
C ALA A 799 39.91 -17.78 22.55
N ASN A 800 38.81 -17.57 21.81
CA ASN A 800 38.14 -16.27 21.78
C ASN A 800 37.43 -15.99 23.10
N ASP A 801 38.03 -15.09 23.89
CA ASP A 801 37.53 -14.58 25.16
C ASP A 801 36.17 -13.87 25.05
N SER A 802 35.68 -13.58 23.85
CA SER A 802 34.34 -13.03 23.61
C SER A 802 33.25 -14.10 23.56
N TRP A 803 33.59 -15.39 23.68
CA TRP A 803 32.65 -16.53 23.65
C TRP A 803 32.42 -17.13 25.05
N ASN A 804 32.43 -16.30 26.08
CA ASN A 804 32.32 -16.74 27.48
C ASN A 804 30.90 -17.17 27.88
N ASP A 805 29.91 -16.90 27.02
CA ASP A 805 28.52 -17.36 27.09
C ASP A 805 28.27 -18.65 26.28
N ARG A 806 29.33 -19.26 25.70
CA ARG A 806 29.25 -20.50 24.92
C ARG A 806 28.54 -21.59 25.72
N ASN A 807 27.61 -22.27 25.06
CA ASN A 807 26.80 -23.31 25.68
C ASN A 807 27.71 -24.39 26.30
N PRO A 808 27.60 -24.68 27.62
CA PRO A 808 28.44 -25.67 28.30
C PRO A 808 28.36 -27.11 27.75
N SER A 809 27.39 -27.36 26.85
CA SER A 809 27.20 -28.66 26.19
C SER A 809 27.88 -28.78 24.81
N TRP A 810 28.49 -27.70 24.30
CA TRP A 810 29.26 -27.75 23.05
C TRP A 810 30.61 -28.47 23.24
N PRO A 811 31.09 -29.18 22.21
CA PRO A 811 32.36 -29.91 22.28
C PRO A 811 33.56 -28.96 22.28
N GLY A 812 34.73 -29.49 22.64
CA GLY A 812 35.98 -28.72 22.81
C GLY A 812 36.18 -28.16 24.22
N ALA A 813 37.35 -27.55 24.45
CA ALA A 813 37.68 -26.82 25.67
C ALA A 813 38.31 -25.45 25.36
N PHE A 814 38.24 -24.53 26.31
CA PHE A 814 38.92 -23.25 26.18
C PHE A 814 40.44 -23.46 26.23
N ASN A 815 41.14 -22.98 25.20
CA ASN A 815 42.59 -22.98 25.09
C ASN A 815 43.03 -21.69 24.38
N ALA A 816 43.62 -20.76 25.15
CA ALA A 816 43.99 -19.42 24.70
C ALA A 816 45.03 -19.39 23.55
N ASP A 817 45.74 -20.49 23.30
CA ASP A 817 46.75 -20.59 22.25
C ASP A 817 46.16 -21.04 20.89
N VAL A 818 44.86 -21.37 20.83
CA VAL A 818 44.18 -21.74 19.59
C VAL A 818 44.16 -20.57 18.61
N THR A 819 44.58 -20.82 17.37
CA THR A 819 44.58 -19.81 16.29
C THR A 819 43.60 -20.11 15.16
N SER A 820 42.98 -21.28 15.16
CA SER A 820 41.99 -21.73 14.17
C SER A 820 40.93 -22.55 14.91
N GLN A 821 40.03 -21.84 15.57
CA GLN A 821 38.90 -22.39 16.31
C GLN A 821 37.67 -22.48 15.42
N ASP A 822 36.87 -23.51 15.60
CA ASP A 822 35.57 -23.63 14.96
C ASP A 822 34.49 -22.82 15.72
N ALA A 823 33.84 -21.92 14.99
CA ALA A 823 32.70 -21.13 15.44
C ALA A 823 31.39 -21.91 15.45
N CYS A 824 31.31 -23.01 14.69
CA CYS A 824 30.12 -23.83 14.51
C CYS A 824 30.40 -25.34 14.77
N PRO A 825 30.85 -25.73 15.98
CA PRO A 825 31.35 -27.08 16.33
C PRO A 825 30.33 -28.24 16.30
N LEU A 826 29.12 -27.98 15.80
CA LEU A 826 28.04 -28.95 15.61
C LEU A 826 27.55 -28.99 14.15
N GLN A 827 28.12 -28.15 13.28
CA GLN A 827 27.68 -27.91 11.91
C GLN A 827 28.87 -27.64 10.99
N ALA A 828 29.30 -28.70 10.29
CA ALA A 828 30.37 -28.63 9.32
C ALA A 828 30.22 -27.47 8.32
N GLY A 829 31.29 -26.69 8.16
CA GLY A 829 31.31 -25.48 7.36
C GLY A 829 32.64 -25.19 6.66
N THR A 830 32.68 -24.07 5.95
CA THR A 830 33.88 -23.62 5.21
C THR A 830 34.15 -22.13 5.30
N SER A 831 33.35 -21.37 6.05
CA SER A 831 33.55 -19.93 6.25
C SER A 831 34.91 -19.67 6.92
N TRP A 832 35.49 -18.49 6.68
CA TRP A 832 36.79 -18.11 7.23
C TRP A 832 36.97 -16.60 7.45
N GLN A 833 35.99 -15.78 7.05
CA GLN A 833 36.01 -14.32 7.23
C GLN A 833 35.44 -13.90 8.58
N ALA A 834 35.81 -12.70 9.03
CA ALA A 834 35.32 -12.06 10.26
C ALA A 834 35.44 -12.90 11.56
N GLY A 835 36.32 -13.90 11.58
CA GLY A 835 36.50 -14.78 12.76
C GLY A 835 35.45 -15.87 12.90
N MET A 836 34.49 -15.98 11.97
CA MET A 836 33.53 -17.08 11.88
C MET A 836 34.12 -18.19 11.02
N ILE A 837 35.07 -18.95 11.58
CA ILE A 837 35.73 -20.06 10.88
C ILE A 837 34.93 -21.35 11.12
N GLY A 838 34.72 -22.19 10.10
CA GLY A 838 34.05 -23.50 10.25
C GLY A 838 32.52 -23.48 10.23
N CYS A 839 31.90 -22.34 9.91
CA CYS A 839 30.44 -22.24 9.77
C CYS A 839 29.97 -22.43 8.31
N PRO A 840 28.66 -22.71 8.10
CA PRO A 840 28.07 -22.85 6.76
C PRO A 840 28.28 -21.59 5.88
N ASP A 841 28.85 -21.79 4.71
CA ASP A 841 29.08 -20.77 3.68
C ASP A 841 28.57 -21.33 2.35
N ALA A 842 27.38 -20.90 1.92
CA ALA A 842 26.65 -21.52 0.84
C ALA A 842 27.18 -21.16 -0.56
N ASP A 843 27.81 -20.01 -0.73
CA ASP A 843 28.32 -19.54 -2.03
C ASP A 843 29.86 -19.55 -2.15
N GLY A 844 30.55 -19.77 -1.04
CA GLY A 844 31.98 -20.04 -0.95
C GLY A 844 32.84 -18.78 -1.00
N ASP A 845 32.28 -17.62 -0.67
CA ASP A 845 33.01 -16.34 -0.67
C ASP A 845 33.82 -16.10 0.62
N GLY A 846 33.55 -16.91 1.65
CA GLY A 846 34.23 -16.93 2.94
C GLY A 846 33.42 -16.34 4.09
N TRP A 847 32.26 -15.71 3.84
CA TRP A 847 31.35 -15.22 4.88
C TRP A 847 30.39 -16.31 5.35
N TYR A 848 29.97 -16.22 6.60
CA TYR A 848 29.00 -17.14 7.19
C TYR A 848 27.59 -16.74 6.76
N ASP A 849 26.75 -17.69 6.33
CA ASP A 849 25.40 -17.45 5.79
C ASP A 849 24.51 -16.51 6.63
N ALA A 850 24.69 -16.43 7.95
CA ALA A 850 23.88 -15.55 8.81
C ALA A 850 24.45 -14.13 8.98
N MET A 851 25.72 -13.91 8.60
CA MET A 851 26.40 -12.60 8.60
C MET A 851 26.58 -12.06 7.18
N ASP A 852 26.25 -12.86 6.19
CA ASP A 852 26.28 -12.49 4.79
C ASP A 852 24.93 -11.89 4.39
N ALA A 853 24.92 -10.63 3.94
CA ALA A 853 23.71 -9.98 3.43
C ALA A 853 23.22 -10.62 2.13
N PHE A 854 24.10 -11.32 1.40
CA PHE A 854 23.81 -12.00 0.14
C PHE A 854 24.35 -13.44 0.11
N PRO A 855 23.79 -14.39 0.91
CA PRO A 855 24.33 -15.75 1.10
C PRO A 855 24.35 -16.66 -0.15
N GLN A 856 24.02 -16.14 -1.32
CA GLN A 856 23.94 -16.86 -2.59
C GLN A 856 24.66 -16.12 -3.74
N GLU A 857 25.23 -14.94 -3.49
CA GLU A 857 25.92 -14.14 -4.48
C GLU A 857 27.38 -13.87 -4.04
N PRO A 858 28.34 -14.70 -4.47
CA PRO A 858 29.70 -14.73 -3.90
C PRO A 858 30.58 -13.52 -4.25
N THR A 859 29.96 -12.46 -4.77
CA THR A 859 30.61 -11.19 -5.06
C THR A 859 30.09 -10.05 -4.18
N GLN A 860 29.03 -10.25 -3.41
CA GLN A 860 28.42 -9.30 -2.47
C GLN A 860 28.26 -9.97 -1.11
N TYR A 861 28.52 -9.24 -0.04
CA TYR A 861 28.49 -9.81 1.32
C TYR A 861 28.07 -8.81 2.42
N ALA A 862 27.88 -7.54 2.04
CA ALA A 862 27.52 -6.45 2.95
C ALA A 862 26.54 -5.50 2.25
N ASP A 863 25.61 -4.97 3.02
CA ASP A 863 24.58 -4.00 2.63
C ASP A 863 24.44 -3.02 3.80
N ALA A 864 25.12 -1.88 3.72
CA ALA A 864 25.28 -0.98 4.87
C ALA A 864 24.05 -0.09 5.14
N ASP A 865 23.17 0.09 4.17
CA ASP A 865 21.95 0.89 4.32
C ASP A 865 20.65 0.09 4.15
N GLY A 866 20.76 -1.20 3.84
CA GLY A 866 19.66 -2.17 3.89
C GLY A 866 18.72 -2.10 2.69
N ASP A 867 19.17 -1.57 1.57
CA ASP A 867 18.35 -1.36 0.38
C ASP A 867 18.34 -2.55 -0.60
N GLY A 868 19.10 -3.60 -0.30
CA GLY A 868 19.20 -4.82 -1.07
C GLY A 868 20.22 -4.76 -2.21
N PHE A 869 21.06 -3.72 -2.30
CA PHE A 869 22.22 -3.66 -3.18
C PHE A 869 23.51 -3.82 -2.38
N GLY A 870 24.47 -4.57 -2.92
CA GLY A 870 25.68 -4.90 -2.16
C GLY A 870 26.77 -3.82 -2.26
N ASP A 871 27.40 -3.49 -1.14
CA ASP A 871 28.40 -2.43 -1.00
C ASP A 871 29.69 -2.67 -1.80
N ASN A 872 29.98 -3.92 -2.17
CA ASN A 872 31.23 -4.26 -2.83
C ASN A 872 31.22 -3.74 -4.26
N GLN A 873 31.87 -2.58 -4.48
CA GLN A 873 32.00 -1.90 -5.78
C GLN A 873 32.60 -2.76 -6.92
N SER A 874 33.20 -3.90 -6.60
CA SER A 874 33.72 -4.85 -7.60
C SER A 874 32.80 -6.04 -7.85
N GLY A 875 31.67 -6.14 -7.15
CA GLY A 875 30.68 -7.20 -7.24
C GLY A 875 29.63 -6.98 -8.32
N SER A 876 28.65 -7.88 -8.40
CA SER A 876 27.48 -7.72 -9.26
C SER A 876 26.53 -6.67 -8.71
N GLU A 877 26.02 -5.81 -9.59
CA GLU A 877 25.03 -4.77 -9.27
C GLU A 877 25.40 -4.01 -7.98
N PRO A 878 26.63 -3.44 -7.91
CA PRO A 878 27.11 -2.83 -6.69
C PRO A 878 26.32 -1.57 -6.38
N ASP A 879 26.04 -1.36 -5.11
CA ASP A 879 25.43 -0.13 -4.65
C ASP A 879 26.36 1.06 -4.94
N ALA A 880 25.85 2.03 -5.68
CA ALA A 880 26.54 3.27 -6.00
C ALA A 880 26.42 4.33 -4.89
N CYS A 881 25.50 4.14 -3.95
CA CYS A 881 25.28 4.98 -2.78
C CYS A 881 25.25 4.18 -1.45
N PRO A 882 26.35 3.50 -1.04
CA PRO A 882 26.42 2.53 0.09
C PRO A 882 26.05 2.99 1.51
N GLN A 883 25.51 4.19 1.68
CA GLN A 883 25.19 4.83 2.96
C GLN A 883 23.84 5.55 2.88
N GLN A 884 23.11 5.40 1.78
CA GLN A 884 21.85 6.07 1.51
C GLN A 884 20.94 5.13 0.72
N ALA A 885 20.09 4.44 1.47
CA ALA A 885 19.15 3.47 0.93
C ALA A 885 18.36 4.03 -0.27
N GLY A 886 18.35 3.26 -1.34
CA GLY A 886 17.81 3.67 -2.62
C GLY A 886 17.18 2.54 -3.42
N THR A 887 16.29 2.90 -4.35
CA THR A 887 15.61 1.93 -5.23
C THR A 887 15.97 2.10 -6.70
N SER A 888 16.90 3.00 -7.03
CA SER A 888 17.30 3.24 -8.41
C SER A 888 17.95 1.99 -9.03
N THR A 889 17.61 1.69 -10.28
CA THR A 889 18.10 0.47 -10.98
C THR A 889 18.55 0.71 -12.41
N PHE A 890 18.41 1.93 -12.93
CA PHE A 890 18.70 2.21 -14.33
C PHE A 890 20.10 2.79 -14.55
N ASP A 891 20.49 3.80 -13.78
CA ASP A 891 21.73 4.56 -13.96
C ASP A 891 22.75 4.24 -12.86
N ARG A 892 22.32 4.35 -11.61
CA ARG A 892 23.04 3.95 -10.41
C ARG A 892 22.17 2.94 -9.67
N PHE A 893 22.75 1.86 -9.16
CA PHE A 893 22.02 0.90 -8.31
C PHE A 893 22.10 1.39 -6.86
N GLY A 894 21.03 1.23 -6.08
CA GLY A 894 21.00 1.57 -4.65
C GLY A 894 21.06 3.05 -4.27
N CYS A 895 20.74 3.96 -5.20
CA CYS A 895 20.63 5.39 -4.89
C CYS A 895 19.17 5.85 -4.78
N LEU A 896 18.94 6.93 -4.02
CA LEU A 896 17.62 7.51 -3.83
C LEU A 896 16.92 7.79 -5.17
N ASP A 897 15.67 7.36 -5.28
CA ASP A 897 14.77 7.57 -6.41
C ASP A 897 13.44 8.05 -5.82
N SER A 898 13.24 9.37 -5.82
CA SER A 898 12.15 10.01 -5.06
C SER A 898 10.77 9.82 -5.69
N ASP A 899 10.68 9.50 -6.98
CA ASP A 899 9.41 9.39 -7.70
C ASP A 899 9.14 8.00 -8.31
N GLY A 900 10.11 7.08 -8.21
CA GLY A 900 9.95 5.67 -8.53
C GLY A 900 10.06 5.36 -10.03
N ASP A 901 10.74 6.21 -10.79
CA ASP A 901 10.95 6.02 -12.24
C ASP A 901 12.15 5.10 -12.58
N GLN A 902 12.84 4.60 -11.55
CA GLN A 902 14.03 3.75 -11.56
C GLN A 902 15.36 4.49 -11.77
N ARG A 903 15.37 5.83 -11.80
CA ARG A 903 16.59 6.63 -11.94
C ARG A 903 16.93 7.34 -10.64
N SER A 904 18.23 7.50 -10.42
CA SER A 904 18.70 8.14 -9.20
C SER A 904 18.51 9.66 -9.22
N ASP A 905 18.04 10.21 -8.11
CA ASP A 905 18.00 11.64 -7.83
C ASP A 905 19.39 12.27 -8.08
N PRO A 906 19.43 13.53 -8.55
CA PRO A 906 20.67 14.20 -8.84
C PRO A 906 21.33 14.68 -7.55
N ASP A 907 22.61 14.37 -7.39
CA ASP A 907 23.44 14.85 -6.30
C ASP A 907 24.66 15.65 -6.80
N ILE A 908 25.55 16.02 -5.89
CA ILE A 908 26.73 16.83 -6.19
C ILE A 908 27.73 16.12 -7.14
N ASP A 909 27.73 14.79 -7.17
CA ASP A 909 28.63 13.93 -7.94
C ASP A 909 27.94 13.33 -9.18
N TRP A 910 26.60 13.29 -9.20
CA TRP A 910 25.75 12.78 -10.26
C TRP A 910 24.65 13.77 -10.66
N MET A 911 25.04 14.85 -11.35
CA MET A 911 24.09 15.87 -11.81
C MET A 911 23.22 15.37 -12.99
N PRO A 912 22.11 16.06 -13.35
CA PRO A 912 21.27 15.67 -14.50
C PRO A 912 22.04 15.56 -15.82
N THR A 913 23.07 16.41 -16.00
CA THR A 913 23.96 16.37 -17.17
C THR A 913 24.82 15.09 -17.29
N GLN A 914 24.92 14.30 -16.22
CA GLN A 914 25.68 13.05 -16.14
C GLN A 914 24.76 11.81 -16.21
N GLY A 915 23.44 12.01 -16.19
CA GLY A 915 22.45 10.94 -16.29
C GLY A 915 21.54 10.77 -15.07
N GLY A 916 21.75 11.57 -14.01
CA GLY A 916 20.83 11.64 -12.88
C GLY A 916 19.49 12.26 -13.28
N ASP A 917 18.47 12.02 -12.48
CA ASP A 917 17.13 12.45 -12.80
C ASP A 917 17.02 13.99 -12.82
N ALA A 918 16.55 14.55 -13.93
CA ALA A 918 16.31 15.98 -14.05
C ALA A 918 15.03 16.43 -13.32
N PHE A 919 14.09 15.52 -13.06
CA PHE A 919 12.79 15.81 -12.43
C PHE A 919 12.45 14.81 -11.32
N PRO A 920 13.12 14.87 -10.14
CA PRO A 920 13.01 13.91 -9.01
C PRO A 920 11.65 13.82 -8.29
N SER A 921 10.58 14.33 -8.89
CA SER A 921 9.24 14.37 -8.32
C SER A 921 8.16 14.14 -9.38
N GLU A 922 8.57 13.85 -10.62
CA GLU A 922 7.70 13.65 -11.77
C GLU A 922 8.13 12.39 -12.53
N PRO A 923 7.57 11.21 -12.18
CA PRO A 923 8.07 9.91 -12.64
C PRO A 923 7.94 9.68 -14.15
N THR A 924 7.33 10.62 -14.87
CA THR A 924 7.18 10.56 -16.31
C THR A 924 8.25 11.35 -17.06
N GLN A 925 9.09 12.13 -16.38
CA GLN A 925 10.17 12.93 -16.96
C GLN A 925 11.47 12.69 -16.21
N TRP A 926 12.57 12.50 -16.93
CA TRP A 926 13.86 12.23 -16.28
C TRP A 926 15.09 12.83 -16.95
N ALA A 927 14.87 13.53 -18.05
CA ALA A 927 15.93 14.14 -18.84
C ALA A 927 15.50 15.53 -19.27
N ASP A 928 16.43 16.48 -19.19
CA ASP A 928 16.29 17.85 -19.66
C ASP A 928 17.60 18.21 -20.38
N ALA A 929 17.64 17.97 -21.70
CA ALA A 929 18.87 18.02 -22.47
C ALA A 929 19.39 19.45 -22.66
N ASP A 930 18.53 20.46 -22.63
CA ASP A 930 18.90 21.86 -22.83
C ASP A 930 18.74 22.74 -21.58
N LEU A 931 18.23 22.16 -20.50
CA LEU A 931 18.16 22.72 -19.15
C LEU A 931 17.21 23.91 -19.06
N ASP A 932 16.06 23.85 -19.73
CA ASP A 932 15.02 24.88 -19.72
C ASP A 932 13.88 24.63 -18.73
N GLY A 933 13.85 23.43 -18.11
CA GLY A 933 12.85 23.01 -17.14
C GLY A 933 11.65 22.27 -17.73
N TYR A 934 11.66 21.92 -19.02
CA TYR A 934 10.73 20.99 -19.65
C TYR A 934 11.41 19.64 -19.90
N GLY A 935 10.65 18.55 -19.79
CA GLY A 935 11.23 17.21 -19.83
C GLY A 935 11.26 16.62 -21.25
N ASP A 936 12.38 16.03 -21.64
CA ASP A 936 12.62 15.50 -22.98
C ASP A 936 11.71 14.31 -23.35
N ASN A 937 11.06 13.66 -22.38
CA ASN A 937 10.24 12.48 -22.64
C ASN A 937 8.91 12.92 -23.27
N PRO A 938 8.64 12.62 -24.56
CA PRO A 938 7.47 13.12 -25.28
C PRO A 938 6.13 12.55 -24.78
N THR A 939 6.18 11.50 -23.95
CA THR A 939 5.00 10.89 -23.33
C THR A 939 4.80 11.32 -21.87
N GLY A 940 5.71 12.11 -21.31
CA GLY A 940 5.62 12.58 -19.94
C GLY A 940 4.75 13.82 -19.76
N VAL A 941 4.57 14.24 -18.52
CA VAL A 941 3.90 15.48 -18.15
C VAL A 941 4.79 16.65 -18.59
N THR A 942 4.18 17.69 -19.18
CA THR A 942 4.90 18.87 -19.73
C THR A 942 6.13 18.51 -20.59
N PRO A 943 5.93 17.73 -21.67
CA PRO A 943 7.04 17.32 -22.53
C PRO A 943 7.58 18.53 -23.29
N ASP A 944 8.89 18.59 -23.44
CA ASP A 944 9.57 19.58 -24.27
C ASP A 944 9.33 19.27 -25.75
N ASP A 945 8.71 20.22 -26.46
CA ASP A 945 8.47 20.14 -27.90
C ASP A 945 9.74 20.51 -28.71
N CYS A 946 10.73 21.13 -28.06
CA CYS A 946 12.02 21.50 -28.61
C CYS A 946 13.23 21.06 -27.72
N PRO A 947 13.51 19.74 -27.53
CA PRO A 947 14.51 19.15 -26.60
C PRO A 947 16.00 19.55 -26.73
N THR A 948 16.32 20.56 -27.53
CA THR A 948 17.70 21.01 -27.79
C THR A 948 17.81 22.54 -27.84
N VAL A 949 16.71 23.25 -27.62
CA VAL A 949 16.59 24.70 -27.73
C VAL A 949 16.11 25.29 -26.41
N ARG A 950 17.07 25.59 -25.53
CA ARG A 950 16.77 26.21 -24.25
C ARG A 950 16.04 27.55 -24.36
N ASP A 951 14.72 27.56 -24.16
CA ASP A 951 13.87 28.75 -24.06
C ASP A 951 12.57 28.42 -23.30
N THR A 952 11.61 29.35 -23.16
CA THR A 952 10.55 29.23 -22.14
C THR A 952 9.13 29.36 -22.68
N SER A 953 8.87 29.03 -23.94
CA SER A 953 7.49 29.04 -24.44
C SER A 953 6.62 28.08 -23.62
N SER A 954 5.40 28.51 -23.29
CA SER A 954 4.59 27.88 -22.25
C SER A 954 3.10 27.73 -22.60
N ILE A 955 2.69 28.10 -23.82
CA ILE A 955 1.27 28.12 -24.23
C ILE A 955 0.99 27.19 -25.40
N ASP A 956 1.74 27.29 -26.50
CA ASP A 956 1.53 26.47 -27.70
C ASP A 956 2.48 25.27 -27.75
N ARG A 957 3.77 25.51 -28.00
CA ARG A 957 4.83 24.51 -27.90
C ARG A 957 5.60 24.77 -26.61
N LEU A 958 5.82 23.76 -25.79
CA LEU A 958 6.56 23.91 -24.54
C LEU A 958 8.07 23.80 -24.82
N GLY A 959 8.89 24.63 -24.14
CA GLY A 959 10.36 24.58 -24.24
C GLY A 959 10.97 25.06 -25.57
N CYS A 960 10.19 25.73 -26.41
CA CYS A 960 10.69 26.31 -27.66
C CYS A 960 11.07 27.80 -27.49
N ALA A 961 11.79 28.33 -28.49
CA ALA A 961 12.18 29.74 -28.54
C ALA A 961 10.97 30.69 -28.39
N ASP A 962 11.01 31.63 -27.44
CA ASP A 962 10.01 32.69 -27.24
C ASP A 962 10.76 34.02 -27.07
N THR A 963 10.90 34.77 -28.17
CA THR A 963 11.75 35.96 -28.19
C THR A 963 11.23 37.11 -27.32
N ASP A 964 9.92 37.21 -27.07
CA ASP A 964 9.33 38.34 -26.33
C ASP A 964 8.67 37.97 -24.97
N GLY A 965 8.68 36.68 -24.65
CA GLY A 965 8.38 36.08 -23.36
C GLY A 965 6.89 36.12 -23.03
N ASP A 966 6.03 36.03 -24.03
CA ASP A 966 4.57 36.07 -23.88
C ASP A 966 3.92 34.70 -23.75
N GLY A 967 4.73 33.65 -23.91
CA GLY A 967 4.36 32.25 -23.77
C GLY A 967 4.11 31.54 -25.10
N PHE A 968 4.00 32.25 -26.23
CA PHE A 968 3.88 31.64 -27.57
C PHE A 968 5.25 31.47 -28.23
N SER A 969 5.45 30.34 -28.89
CA SER A 969 6.71 30.00 -29.55
C SER A 969 6.94 30.77 -30.84
N ASP A 970 8.18 31.16 -31.11
CA ASP A 970 8.62 31.78 -32.36
C ASP A 970 8.32 30.85 -33.56
N PRO A 971 7.93 31.39 -34.73
CA PRO A 971 7.68 30.58 -35.92
C PRO A 971 8.98 30.04 -36.53
N ASP A 972 8.96 28.74 -36.86
CA ASP A 972 10.05 28.06 -37.54
C ASP A 972 9.58 27.33 -38.82
N ALA A 973 10.39 26.38 -39.31
CA ALA A 973 10.10 25.66 -40.55
C ALA A 973 8.99 24.61 -40.40
N ASP A 974 8.78 24.10 -39.19
CA ASP A 974 7.88 23.02 -38.85
C ASP A 974 6.62 23.51 -38.08
N TRP A 975 6.70 24.68 -37.43
CA TRP A 975 5.57 25.36 -36.77
C TRP A 975 5.49 26.82 -37.22
N THR A 976 4.55 27.15 -38.11
CA THR A 976 4.42 28.49 -38.68
C THR A 976 3.37 29.32 -37.95
N ILE A 977 3.30 30.62 -38.25
CA ILE A 977 2.24 31.52 -37.72
C ILE A 977 0.83 30.98 -38.04
N ALA A 978 0.66 30.21 -39.13
CA ALA A 978 -0.62 29.59 -39.46
C ALA A 978 -0.95 28.37 -38.59
N ASP A 979 0.07 27.74 -38.00
CA ASP A 979 -0.07 26.54 -37.18
C ASP A 979 -0.23 26.88 -35.68
N GLY A 980 0.04 28.13 -35.29
CA GLY A 980 -0.14 28.60 -33.90
C GLY A 980 1.00 29.46 -33.35
N ALA A 981 2.12 29.58 -34.08
CA ALA A 981 3.30 30.30 -33.63
C ALA A 981 3.07 31.82 -33.48
N ASP A 982 3.88 32.46 -32.65
CA ASP A 982 3.80 33.90 -32.36
C ASP A 982 3.89 34.74 -33.63
N ALA A 983 2.81 35.46 -33.91
CA ALA A 983 2.68 36.38 -35.02
C ALA A 983 3.39 37.72 -34.78
N CYS A 984 3.81 37.99 -33.53
CA CYS A 984 4.24 39.30 -33.05
C CYS A 984 5.67 39.44 -32.53
N LEU A 985 6.48 38.40 -32.30
CA LEU A 985 7.95 38.27 -32.17
C LEU A 985 8.78 39.31 -31.37
N ASN A 986 8.30 40.52 -31.16
CA ASN A 986 9.00 41.66 -30.55
C ASN A 986 8.04 42.50 -29.70
N GLY A 987 6.85 41.97 -29.39
CA GLY A 987 5.74 42.71 -28.83
C GLY A 987 4.79 41.80 -28.07
N ARG A 988 5.21 41.41 -26.86
CA ARG A 988 4.47 40.61 -25.89
C ARG A 988 2.96 40.82 -25.96
N GLY A 989 2.27 39.75 -26.32
CA GLY A 989 0.82 39.74 -26.47
C GLY A 989 0.15 38.61 -25.71
N ASN A 990 -1.15 38.48 -25.98
CA ASN A 990 -2.04 37.53 -25.32
C ASN A 990 -3.26 37.21 -26.19
N SER A 991 -3.29 37.69 -27.43
CA SER A 991 -4.29 37.31 -28.42
C SER A 991 -4.19 35.81 -28.70
N SER A 992 -5.34 35.15 -28.80
CA SER A 992 -5.45 33.69 -28.98
C SER A 992 -6.41 33.29 -30.11
N GLN A 993 -7.12 34.24 -30.73
CA GLN A 993 -8.16 33.98 -31.74
C GLN A 993 -7.79 34.52 -33.13
N ASP A 994 -6.89 35.49 -33.23
CA ASP A 994 -6.39 36.00 -34.51
C ASP A 994 -4.85 35.96 -34.61
N ARG A 995 -4.13 37.08 -34.61
CA ARG A 995 -2.67 37.08 -34.61
C ARG A 995 -2.21 36.64 -33.22
N ILE A 996 -2.00 35.34 -33.06
CA ILE A 996 -1.56 34.70 -31.83
C ILE A 996 -0.26 35.36 -31.34
N GLY A 997 -0.15 35.64 -30.03
CA GLY A 997 1.01 36.34 -29.43
C GLY A 997 1.03 37.87 -29.66
N CYS A 998 0.00 38.45 -30.26
CA CYS A 998 -0.11 39.90 -30.38
C CYS A 998 -0.89 40.56 -29.23
N PHE A 999 -0.58 41.82 -28.95
CA PHE A 999 -1.21 42.59 -27.88
C PHE A 999 -2.72 42.72 -28.05
N ASP A 1000 -3.47 42.16 -27.11
CA ASP A 1000 -4.91 42.32 -26.93
C ASP A 1000 -5.15 43.05 -25.61
N LYS A 1001 -5.74 44.25 -25.71
CA LYS A 1001 -5.87 45.13 -24.55
C LYS A 1001 -7.01 44.75 -23.62
N ASP A 1002 -8.12 44.28 -24.15
CA ASP A 1002 -9.32 44.01 -23.36
C ASP A 1002 -9.53 42.52 -23.07
N GLY A 1003 -8.80 41.65 -23.75
CA GLY A 1003 -8.70 40.22 -23.42
C GLY A 1003 -9.85 39.40 -24.01
N ASP A 1004 -10.47 39.86 -25.10
CA ASP A 1004 -11.49 39.09 -25.82
C ASP A 1004 -10.90 38.02 -26.77
N GLY A 1005 -9.57 37.98 -26.87
CA GLY A 1005 -8.82 37.03 -27.67
C GLY A 1005 -8.43 37.56 -29.04
N TYR A 1006 -8.84 38.76 -29.45
CA TYR A 1006 -8.49 39.37 -30.75
C TYR A 1006 -7.48 40.52 -30.60
N SER A 1007 -6.52 40.58 -31.52
CA SER A 1007 -5.41 41.53 -31.46
C SER A 1007 -5.84 42.95 -31.84
N ASN A 1008 -5.26 43.94 -31.16
CA ASN A 1008 -5.52 45.34 -31.45
C ASN A 1008 -5.10 45.71 -32.89
N PRO A 1009 -5.77 46.68 -33.54
CA PRO A 1009 -5.39 47.14 -34.87
C PRO A 1009 -3.98 47.75 -34.90
N SER A 1010 -3.14 47.23 -35.77
CA SER A 1010 -1.78 47.69 -36.03
C SER A 1010 -1.67 48.30 -37.43
N ALA A 1011 -0.48 48.78 -37.80
CA ALA A 1011 -0.26 49.37 -39.12
C ALA A 1011 -0.34 48.33 -40.26
N ASP A 1012 -0.13 47.08 -39.92
CA ASP A 1012 -0.01 45.90 -40.78
C ASP A 1012 -1.19 44.93 -40.64
N TRP A 1013 -2.04 45.10 -39.62
CA TRP A 1013 -3.27 44.34 -39.40
C TRP A 1013 -4.40 45.26 -38.96
N THR A 1014 -5.32 45.57 -39.88
CA THR A 1014 -6.40 46.53 -39.61
C THR A 1014 -7.70 45.82 -39.25
N VAL A 1015 -8.69 46.58 -38.78
CA VAL A 1015 -10.06 46.08 -38.53
C VAL A 1015 -10.70 45.42 -39.77
N ALA A 1016 -10.24 45.78 -40.98
CA ALA A 1016 -10.70 45.14 -42.21
C ALA A 1016 -10.04 43.77 -42.47
N ASP A 1017 -8.89 43.52 -41.86
CA ASP A 1017 -8.09 42.31 -42.00
C ASP A 1017 -8.40 41.29 -40.90
N GLY A 1018 -9.03 41.73 -39.80
CA GLY A 1018 -9.49 40.85 -38.71
C GLY A 1018 -9.25 41.40 -37.31
N ALA A 1019 -8.50 42.51 -37.17
CA ALA A 1019 -8.16 43.11 -35.88
C ALA A 1019 -9.39 43.63 -35.12
N ASP A 1020 -9.29 43.66 -33.79
CA ASP A 1020 -10.38 44.08 -32.93
C ASP A 1020 -10.85 45.53 -33.22
N ALA A 1021 -12.14 45.68 -33.52
CA ALA A 1021 -12.77 46.96 -33.78
C ALA A 1021 -13.06 47.78 -32.51
N TYR A 1022 -13.05 47.17 -31.33
CA TYR A 1022 -13.48 47.76 -30.06
C TYR A 1022 -12.55 47.47 -28.88
N VAL A 1023 -11.29 47.91 -29.01
CA VAL A 1023 -10.10 47.81 -28.12
C VAL A 1023 -10.26 48.12 -26.60
N GLU A 1024 -11.46 48.39 -26.11
CA GLU A 1024 -11.75 48.61 -24.69
C GLU A 1024 -13.02 47.86 -24.24
N ASP A 1025 -13.60 46.99 -25.07
CA ASP A 1025 -14.87 46.30 -24.85
C ASP A 1025 -14.69 44.79 -25.07
N PRO A 1026 -14.41 44.02 -24.01
CA PRO A 1026 -14.07 42.60 -24.09
C PRO A 1026 -15.24 41.70 -24.48
N THR A 1027 -16.38 42.28 -24.87
CA THR A 1027 -17.58 41.56 -25.31
C THR A 1027 -17.84 41.69 -26.80
N ARG A 1028 -17.02 42.47 -27.54
CA ARG A 1028 -17.26 42.78 -28.95
C ARG A 1028 -15.95 43.00 -29.70
N TRP A 1029 -15.74 42.24 -30.77
CA TRP A 1029 -14.57 42.42 -31.64
C TRP A 1029 -14.92 42.80 -33.09
N LEU A 1030 -16.10 42.39 -33.58
CA LEU A 1030 -16.53 42.60 -34.99
C LEU A 1030 -17.37 43.87 -35.18
N LYS A 1031 -16.99 44.70 -36.16
CA LYS A 1031 -17.72 45.92 -36.51
C LYS A 1031 -19.08 45.63 -37.20
N GLU A 1032 -20.18 45.81 -36.47
CA GLU A 1032 -21.54 45.73 -37.03
C GLU A 1032 -21.80 46.78 -38.13
N ALA A 1033 -22.54 46.39 -39.17
CA ALA A 1033 -22.95 47.29 -40.24
C ALA A 1033 -24.12 48.18 -39.81
N ASP A 1034 -23.92 49.50 -39.80
CA ASP A 1034 -24.91 50.51 -39.38
C ASP A 1034 -26.28 50.37 -40.08
N ALA A 1035 -27.34 50.14 -39.30
CA ALA A 1035 -28.73 50.14 -39.76
C ALA A 1035 -29.44 51.46 -39.40
N SER A 1036 -29.62 52.34 -40.39
CA SER A 1036 -30.44 53.55 -40.28
C SER A 1036 -31.93 53.24 -40.47
N SER A 1037 -32.75 53.84 -39.61
CA SER A 1037 -34.21 54.05 -39.69
C SER A 1037 -34.92 53.70 -41.02
N ASP A 1038 -35.79 52.69 -40.98
CA ASP A 1038 -37.23 52.87 -41.22
C ASP A 1038 -37.97 51.57 -40.86
N GLY A 1039 -38.96 51.69 -39.98
CA GLY A 1039 -39.75 50.56 -39.47
C GLY A 1039 -41.00 50.25 -40.29
N LEU A 1040 -41.53 49.05 -40.03
CA LEU A 1040 -42.82 48.46 -40.44
C LEU A 1040 -42.83 47.91 -41.88
N SER A 1041 -43.24 46.66 -42.15
CA SER A 1041 -44.02 45.69 -41.40
C SER A 1041 -43.91 44.31 -42.06
N SER A 1042 -43.95 43.26 -41.22
CA SER A 1042 -44.56 41.94 -41.44
C SER A 1042 -44.50 41.30 -42.84
N GLY A 1043 -43.94 40.09 -42.91
CA GLY A 1043 -44.31 39.18 -43.98
C GLY A 1043 -43.29 38.10 -44.22
N SER A 1044 -43.56 36.95 -43.61
CA SER A 1044 -42.89 35.68 -43.81
C SER A 1044 -42.64 35.29 -45.28
N THR A 1045 -41.73 34.33 -45.44
CA THR A 1045 -41.71 33.22 -46.41
C THR A 1045 -40.95 33.32 -47.75
N LEU A 1046 -40.09 32.29 -47.90
CA LEU A 1046 -39.97 31.34 -49.02
C LEU A 1046 -39.23 31.77 -50.33
N VAL A 1047 -38.08 31.11 -50.53
CA VAL A 1047 -37.74 30.21 -51.67
C VAL A 1047 -37.17 30.77 -52.98
N TYR A 1048 -35.98 30.22 -53.30
CA TYR A 1048 -35.31 29.89 -54.58
C TYR A 1048 -35.28 30.88 -55.75
N GLY A 1049 -34.08 31.04 -56.33
CA GLY A 1049 -33.90 31.71 -57.62
C GLY A 1049 -32.50 31.64 -58.22
N MET A 1050 -32.10 30.43 -58.67
CA MET A 1050 -31.23 30.09 -59.80
C MET A 1050 -30.42 31.17 -60.57
N GLY A 1051 -29.14 30.84 -60.79
CA GLY A 1051 -28.37 31.04 -62.04
C GLY A 1051 -27.60 32.36 -62.15
N GLY A 1052 -26.33 32.43 -62.57
CA GLY A 1052 -25.43 31.50 -63.24
C GLY A 1052 -24.50 32.30 -64.17
N LEU A 1053 -23.30 31.75 -64.45
CA LEU A 1053 -22.28 32.08 -65.50
C LEU A 1053 -20.88 32.35 -64.89
N VAL A 1054 -19.72 31.85 -65.34
CA VAL A 1054 -19.17 30.72 -66.15
C VAL A 1054 -17.80 31.17 -66.71
N LEU A 1055 -16.84 30.22 -66.84
CA LEU A 1055 -15.54 30.16 -67.57
C LEU A 1055 -14.28 30.28 -66.69
N ILE A 1056 -13.39 29.28 -66.47
CA ILE A 1056 -12.80 28.10 -67.17
C ILE A 1056 -11.55 28.39 -68.06
N GLY A 1057 -10.42 27.77 -67.67
CA GLY A 1057 -9.50 26.97 -68.52
C GLY A 1057 -8.00 27.32 -68.46
N LEU A 1058 -6.98 26.45 -68.53
CA LEU A 1058 -6.80 24.98 -68.73
C LEU A 1058 -5.30 24.56 -68.53
N LEU A 1059 -5.08 23.38 -67.91
CA LEU A 1059 -4.17 22.22 -68.21
C LEU A 1059 -2.61 22.25 -68.28
N ALA A 1060 -2.00 21.27 -67.56
CA ALA A 1060 -1.10 20.14 -67.97
C ALA A 1060 0.04 19.89 -66.94
N GLY A 1061 0.50 18.71 -66.48
CA GLY A 1061 0.17 17.29 -66.64
C GLY A 1061 1.36 16.39 -66.22
N GLY A 1062 1.11 15.35 -65.39
CA GLY A 1062 1.93 14.10 -65.19
C GLY A 1062 3.01 14.10 -64.08
N ALA A 1063 3.32 13.07 -63.27
CA ALA A 1063 2.71 11.83 -62.71
C ALA A 1063 3.88 10.95 -62.19
N PHE A 1064 3.91 10.51 -60.91
CA PHE A 1064 4.29 9.15 -60.42
C PHE A 1064 4.49 9.05 -58.87
N PHE A 1065 3.70 8.14 -58.25
CA PHE A 1065 3.78 7.40 -56.95
C PHE A 1065 4.07 8.08 -55.59
N LEU A 1066 3.08 8.05 -54.68
CA LEU A 1066 3.09 7.32 -53.40
C LEU A 1066 1.68 7.35 -52.72
N ARG A 1067 1.45 6.40 -51.80
CA ARG A 1067 0.25 6.14 -50.99
C ARG A 1067 -0.26 7.41 -50.28
N GLY A 1068 -1.57 7.66 -50.30
CA GLY A 1068 -2.22 8.70 -49.50
C GLY A 1068 -2.85 8.14 -48.23
N ARG A 1069 -2.25 8.47 -47.08
CA ARG A 1069 -2.88 8.62 -45.77
C ARG A 1069 -3.65 9.95 -45.80
N SER A 1070 -4.87 9.97 -45.26
CA SER A 1070 -5.63 11.20 -44.98
C SER A 1070 -5.80 11.31 -43.47
N GLY A 1071 -5.04 12.21 -42.85
CA GLY A 1071 -5.42 12.90 -41.62
C GLY A 1071 -5.87 14.29 -42.02
N GLU A 1072 -7.05 14.69 -41.56
CA GLU A 1072 -7.53 16.07 -41.57
C GLU A 1072 -7.69 16.42 -40.09
N ASP A 1073 -6.80 17.27 -39.61
CA ASP A 1073 -6.90 18.04 -38.37
C ASP A 1073 -7.42 19.44 -38.72
N GLU A 1074 -8.40 19.90 -37.95
CA GLU A 1074 -8.82 21.28 -37.67
C GLU A 1074 -10.10 21.11 -36.79
N GLU A 1075 -10.33 21.76 -35.67
CA GLU A 1075 -9.72 22.93 -35.04
C GLU A 1075 -10.36 23.01 -33.63
N LYS A 1076 -9.60 23.38 -32.61
CA LYS A 1076 -10.09 23.78 -31.28
C LYS A 1076 -10.46 25.27 -31.32
N ALA A 1077 -11.54 25.65 -30.66
CA ALA A 1077 -11.74 27.02 -30.17
C ALA A 1077 -12.41 27.00 -28.80
N TRP A 1078 -11.75 27.61 -27.82
CA TRP A 1078 -12.23 27.89 -26.47
C TRP A 1078 -13.12 29.14 -26.43
N ALA A 1079 -14.07 29.14 -25.50
CA ALA A 1079 -14.68 30.35 -24.94
C ALA A 1079 -14.93 30.16 -23.43
N GLN A 1080 -14.24 30.99 -22.62
CA GLN A 1080 -14.58 31.40 -21.25
C GLN A 1080 -15.06 32.87 -21.34
N PRO A 1081 -15.88 33.43 -20.39
CA PRO A 1081 -15.26 34.06 -19.21
C PRO A 1081 -16.10 34.23 -17.90
N ASN A 1082 -15.36 34.24 -16.78
CA ASN A 1082 -15.36 35.18 -15.61
C ASN A 1082 -16.60 35.30 -14.66
N ALA A 1083 -16.49 35.59 -13.35
CA ALA A 1083 -15.44 36.27 -12.56
C ALA A 1083 -15.52 35.96 -11.04
N GLY A 1084 -14.39 36.03 -10.32
CA GLY A 1084 -14.37 35.96 -8.85
C GLY A 1084 -13.01 36.12 -8.15
N GLY A 1085 -12.26 37.18 -8.47
CA GLY A 1085 -11.10 37.79 -7.77
C GLY A 1085 -10.28 37.06 -6.68
N MET A 1086 -8.96 36.98 -6.91
CA MET A 1086 -7.95 36.68 -5.87
C MET A 1086 -7.32 37.97 -5.28
N PRO A 1087 -6.96 37.98 -3.98
CA PRO A 1087 -6.23 39.08 -3.32
C PRO A 1087 -4.70 39.04 -3.60
N PRO A 1088 -3.96 40.13 -3.33
CA PRO A 1088 -2.56 40.28 -3.74
C PRO A 1088 -1.59 39.64 -2.75
N MET A 1089 -0.53 38.99 -3.27
CA MET A 1089 0.65 38.60 -2.46
C MET A 1089 1.79 39.64 -2.53
N PRO A 1090 2.66 39.70 -1.51
CA PRO A 1090 3.34 40.92 -1.10
C PRO A 1090 4.75 41.10 -1.68
N SER A 1091 5.17 42.37 -1.79
CA SER A 1091 6.56 42.76 -2.03
C SER A 1091 7.42 42.45 -0.80
N MET A 1092 8.53 41.73 -0.98
CA MET A 1092 9.66 41.72 -0.05
C MET A 1092 10.97 41.86 -0.82
N SER A 1093 11.32 43.12 -1.07
CA SER A 1093 12.71 43.55 -1.09
C SER A 1093 13.34 43.31 0.28
N ALA A 1094 14.20 42.30 0.42
CA ALA A 1094 15.25 42.27 1.43
C ALA A 1094 16.26 41.15 1.12
N GLN A 1095 17.18 41.43 0.19
CA GLN A 1095 18.50 40.80 0.26
C GLN A 1095 19.26 41.37 1.47
N PRO A 1096 20.23 40.59 1.97
CA PRO A 1096 21.58 41.11 2.10
C PRO A 1096 22.48 40.55 0.99
N ALA A 1097 23.07 41.47 0.23
CA ALA A 1097 24.30 41.30 -0.53
C ALA A 1097 25.43 40.74 0.36
N ALA A 1098 26.52 40.11 -0.07
CA ALA A 1098 27.05 39.59 -1.34
C ALA A 1098 28.42 39.00 -0.98
N VAL A 1099 28.83 37.88 -1.59
CA VAL A 1099 30.25 37.67 -1.95
C VAL A 1099 30.29 37.03 -3.33
N ALA A 1100 30.91 37.74 -4.26
CA ALA A 1100 31.03 37.40 -5.67
C ALA A 1100 32.03 36.26 -5.91
N MET A 1101 31.76 35.40 -6.88
CA MET A 1101 32.80 34.61 -7.55
C MET A 1101 33.13 35.23 -8.93
N PRO A 1102 34.40 35.20 -9.36
CA PRO A 1102 34.91 36.11 -10.37
C PRO A 1102 34.81 35.55 -11.79
N ASN A 1103 34.47 36.42 -12.73
CA ASN A 1103 34.69 36.28 -14.16
C ASN A 1103 36.21 36.19 -14.46
N PHE A 1104 36.67 35.13 -15.15
CA PHE A 1104 37.86 35.20 -15.99
C PHE A 1104 37.80 34.21 -17.18
N ALA A 1105 37.37 34.74 -18.32
CA ALA A 1105 37.91 34.33 -19.61
C ALA A 1105 39.39 34.71 -19.71
N ALA A 1106 40.28 33.75 -19.95
CA ALA A 1106 41.49 33.89 -20.77
C ALA A 1106 42.31 32.59 -20.81
N GLN A 1107 42.38 31.96 -21.98
CA GLN A 1107 43.48 31.05 -22.37
C GLN A 1107 44.84 31.76 -22.30
N PRO A 1108 45.95 31.01 -22.12
CA PRO A 1108 46.82 30.81 -23.28
C PRO A 1108 47.51 29.43 -23.37
N VAL A 1109 47.36 28.80 -24.55
CA VAL A 1109 48.38 28.17 -25.42
C VAL A 1109 49.75 27.83 -24.82
N VAL A 1110 50.11 26.53 -24.80
CA VAL A 1110 51.41 25.98 -25.27
C VAL A 1110 51.20 24.54 -25.81
N GLN A 1111 51.59 24.29 -27.07
CA GLN A 1111 51.74 22.96 -27.69
C GLN A 1111 53.22 22.44 -27.58
N PRO A 1112 53.61 21.30 -28.20
CA PRO A 1112 53.40 19.90 -27.80
C PRO A 1112 54.75 19.11 -27.75
N ALA A 1113 54.77 17.87 -27.25
CA ALA A 1113 55.86 16.95 -27.60
C ALA A 1113 55.50 15.44 -27.60
N VAL A 1114 55.30 14.92 -28.82
CA VAL A 1114 55.90 13.70 -29.40
C VAL A 1114 55.59 12.30 -28.79
N GLN A 1115 54.86 11.51 -29.59
CA GLN A 1115 54.64 10.03 -29.57
C GLN A 1115 55.95 9.18 -29.72
N PRO A 1116 56.01 7.84 -29.97
CA PRO A 1116 54.93 6.85 -30.23
C PRO A 1116 55.09 5.40 -29.70
N MET A 1117 53.95 4.70 -29.77
CA MET A 1117 53.67 3.32 -30.19
C MET A 1117 54.80 2.27 -30.27
N ALA A 1118 54.48 1.06 -29.81
CA ALA A 1118 54.83 -0.18 -30.53
C ALA A 1118 53.82 -1.31 -30.24
N GLN A 1119 53.10 -1.74 -31.28
CA GLN A 1119 52.48 -3.06 -31.41
C GLN A 1119 53.56 -4.09 -31.79
N GLN A 1120 53.43 -5.36 -31.39
CA GLN A 1120 53.34 -6.49 -32.34
C GLN A 1120 53.08 -7.86 -31.70
N MET A 1121 52.28 -8.62 -32.46
CA MET A 1121 51.78 -10.00 -32.33
C MET A 1121 52.86 -11.09 -32.14
N TYR A 1122 52.50 -12.29 -31.66
CA TYR A 1122 52.52 -13.55 -32.43
C TYR A 1122 51.91 -14.75 -31.67
N SER A 1123 51.46 -15.72 -32.47
CA SER A 1123 50.54 -16.86 -32.30
C SER A 1123 51.07 -18.17 -31.68
N ALA A 1124 50.13 -19.01 -31.19
CA ALA A 1124 49.84 -20.42 -31.57
C ALA A 1124 49.99 -21.57 -30.55
N SER A 1125 48.87 -22.33 -30.43
CA SER A 1125 48.71 -23.81 -30.43
C SER A 1125 48.55 -24.63 -29.12
N ILE A 1126 47.48 -25.46 -29.15
CA ILE A 1126 46.88 -26.44 -28.21
C ILE A 1126 47.66 -27.79 -28.22
N PRO A 1127 47.44 -28.80 -27.31
CA PRO A 1127 46.19 -29.59 -27.19
C PRO A 1127 45.80 -30.17 -25.79
N GLN A 1128 44.53 -30.58 -25.68
CA GLN A 1128 43.86 -31.29 -24.57
C GLN A 1128 44.03 -32.82 -24.58
N VAL A 1129 43.80 -33.51 -23.43
CA VAL A 1129 43.29 -34.91 -23.28
C VAL A 1129 42.61 -35.08 -21.89
N VAL A 1130 41.26 -35.13 -21.73
CA VAL A 1130 40.27 -36.26 -21.69
C VAL A 1130 39.96 -36.87 -20.29
N GLN A 1131 38.65 -36.91 -19.97
CA GLN A 1131 37.90 -37.37 -18.77
C GLN A 1131 37.82 -38.91 -18.53
N PRO A 1132 37.20 -39.44 -17.43
CA PRO A 1132 35.75 -39.80 -17.45
C PRO A 1132 34.92 -39.88 -16.12
N VAL A 1133 33.72 -39.29 -16.14
CA VAL A 1133 32.31 -39.75 -15.82
C VAL A 1133 31.98 -41.02 -14.99
N ALA A 1134 30.94 -40.89 -14.10
CA ALA A 1134 29.80 -41.81 -13.75
C ALA A 1134 29.69 -42.17 -12.23
N GLN A 1135 28.55 -42.31 -11.53
CA GLN A 1135 27.10 -42.32 -11.83
C GLN A 1135 26.26 -42.23 -10.53
N VAL A 1136 25.02 -41.73 -10.66
CA VAL A 1136 23.97 -41.44 -9.66
C VAL A 1136 23.25 -42.68 -9.08
N ALA A 1137 22.83 -42.63 -7.80
CA ALA A 1137 21.66 -43.36 -7.26
C ALA A 1137 20.96 -42.57 -6.13
N GLN A 1138 19.63 -42.62 -6.10
CA GLN A 1138 18.69 -41.66 -5.46
C GLN A 1138 18.49 -41.79 -3.94
N PRO A 1139 18.01 -40.73 -3.23
CA PRO A 1139 17.62 -40.82 -1.83
C PRO A 1139 16.16 -41.25 -1.61
N ALA A 1140 15.93 -41.82 -0.43
CA ALA A 1140 14.65 -42.27 0.13
C ALA A 1140 14.03 -41.16 1.04
N PRO A 1141 12.83 -41.35 1.60
CA PRO A 1141 11.74 -40.38 1.60
C PRO A 1141 11.81 -39.31 2.69
N VAL A 1142 11.41 -38.10 2.30
CA VAL A 1142 11.26 -36.87 3.09
C VAL A 1142 10.21 -37.07 4.19
N ALA A 1143 10.55 -36.66 5.42
CA ALA A 1143 9.65 -36.63 6.56
C ALA A 1143 8.52 -35.61 6.34
N ASP A 1144 7.30 -35.99 6.70
CA ASP A 1144 6.08 -35.19 6.47
C ASP A 1144 5.99 -34.09 7.54
N PRO A 1145 6.26 -32.81 7.20
CA PRO A 1145 6.39 -31.72 8.17
C PRO A 1145 5.12 -31.50 8.98
N ALA A 1146 3.96 -31.87 8.41
CA ALA A 1146 2.69 -31.78 9.08
C ALA A 1146 2.62 -32.72 10.31
N ARG A 1147 3.30 -33.87 10.26
CA ARG A 1147 3.37 -34.82 11.38
C ARG A 1147 4.20 -34.28 12.54
N ASP A 1148 5.27 -33.54 12.24
CA ASP A 1148 6.18 -33.00 13.25
C ASP A 1148 5.57 -31.78 13.94
N TYR A 1149 4.85 -30.94 13.20
CA TYR A 1149 4.07 -29.85 13.78
C TYR A 1149 2.95 -30.35 14.73
N TYR A 1150 2.20 -31.38 14.34
CA TYR A 1150 1.18 -32.01 15.20
C TYR A 1150 1.76 -32.61 16.49
N ASN A 1151 2.92 -33.26 16.40
CA ASN A 1151 3.58 -33.85 17.55
C ASN A 1151 4.18 -32.78 18.48
N GLY A 1152 4.65 -31.65 17.94
CA GLY A 1152 5.10 -30.49 18.71
C GLY A 1152 3.99 -29.89 19.58
N LEU A 1153 2.78 -29.75 19.02
CA LEU A 1153 1.62 -29.25 19.76
C LEU A 1153 1.15 -30.22 20.87
N LEU A 1154 1.22 -31.53 20.61
CA LEU A 1154 0.97 -32.54 21.65
C LEU A 1154 2.02 -32.50 22.78
N ALA A 1155 3.28 -32.24 22.45
CA ALA A 1155 4.38 -32.16 23.42
C ALA A 1155 4.28 -30.91 24.31
N GLN A 1156 3.68 -29.83 23.80
CA GLN A 1156 3.32 -28.63 24.55
C GLN A 1156 2.02 -28.78 25.38
N GLY A 1157 1.38 -29.96 25.34
CA GLY A 1157 0.28 -30.33 26.23
C GLY A 1157 -1.14 -30.07 25.69
N TYR A 1158 -1.27 -29.67 24.41
CA TYR A 1158 -2.58 -29.50 23.79
C TYR A 1158 -3.30 -30.84 23.61
N PRO A 1159 -4.63 -30.92 23.83
CA PRO A 1159 -5.40 -32.11 23.53
C PRO A 1159 -5.30 -32.48 22.04
N ALA A 1160 -5.20 -33.77 21.73
CA ALA A 1160 -4.99 -34.26 20.36
C ALA A 1160 -6.01 -33.79 19.32
N ALA A 1161 -7.24 -33.49 19.72
CA ALA A 1161 -8.24 -32.93 18.81
C ALA A 1161 -7.93 -31.48 18.42
N ASP A 1162 -7.31 -30.71 19.32
CA ASP A 1162 -6.99 -29.29 19.14
C ASP A 1162 -5.64 -29.15 18.40
N ALA A 1163 -4.64 -29.96 18.77
CA ALA A 1163 -3.38 -30.05 18.02
C ALA A 1163 -3.61 -30.44 16.55
N LEU A 1164 -4.59 -31.31 16.27
CA LEU A 1164 -4.96 -31.68 14.91
C LEU A 1164 -5.59 -30.51 14.17
N GLY A 1165 -6.47 -29.74 14.83
CA GLY A 1165 -7.06 -28.52 14.28
C GLY A 1165 -6.01 -27.49 13.90
N TYR A 1166 -5.08 -27.18 14.80
CA TYR A 1166 -3.97 -26.23 14.54
C TYR A 1166 -3.04 -26.71 13.45
N THR A 1167 -2.72 -28.00 13.42
CA THR A 1167 -1.88 -28.55 12.34
C THR A 1167 -2.60 -28.50 10.99
N GLN A 1168 -3.91 -28.74 10.95
CA GLN A 1168 -4.71 -28.63 9.72
C GLN A 1168 -4.83 -27.20 9.18
N GLN A 1169 -4.59 -26.21 10.02
CA GLN A 1169 -4.57 -24.81 9.61
C GLN A 1169 -3.35 -24.50 8.72
N TYR A 1170 -2.17 -25.02 9.08
CA TYR A 1170 -0.92 -24.86 8.32
C TYR A 1170 -0.66 -25.98 7.30
N TYR A 1171 -1.26 -27.16 7.53
CA TYR A 1171 -1.15 -28.34 6.65
C TYR A 1171 -2.54 -28.98 6.41
N PRO A 1172 -3.35 -28.44 5.48
CA PRO A 1172 -4.77 -28.81 5.33
C PRO A 1172 -5.05 -30.27 4.96
N ALA A 1173 -4.06 -30.94 4.38
CA ALA A 1173 -4.14 -32.36 4.00
C ALA A 1173 -3.84 -33.32 5.18
N PHE A 1174 -3.36 -32.80 6.30
CA PHE A 1174 -2.99 -33.58 7.48
C PHE A 1174 -4.23 -34.12 8.19
N GLN A 1175 -4.29 -35.41 8.53
CA GLN A 1175 -5.48 -36.02 9.17
C GLN A 1175 -5.22 -36.65 10.55
N GLY A 1176 -4.04 -36.39 11.14
CA GLY A 1176 -3.62 -36.91 12.46
C GLY A 1176 -2.66 -38.09 12.41
#